data_AF-V4K1F2-F1
#
_entry.id   AF-V4K1F2-F1
#
_cell.length_a   1.000
_cell.length_b   1.000
_cell.length_c   1.000
_cell.angle_alpha   90.00
_cell.angle_beta   90.00
_cell.angle_gamma   90.00
#
_symmetry.space_group_name_H-M   'P 1'
#
loop_
_entity.id
_entity.type
_entity.pdbx_description
1 polymer ?
#
loop_
_entity_poly.entity_id
_entity_poly.type
_entity_poly.pdbx_seq_one_letter_code
_entity_poly.pdbx_strand_id
1 'polypeptide(L)'
;MAASLLHDDKRLKLIGKAKESVAEGDHIKALEIIEDMISVHREEEGSWLLHVEQGQVFVSLAKTTEDPVLKVAYLLAVVACLSEDVKLSGGCAHGLYDLAEHLGSVLFYKKFVDKAKQALSWESKNPLSSMDLRKLQDEKNKGLELLIKKAEFKISVHKTSPLKSCKPKAWESKNSPDPPKDEFNGLRSYWVGLDVKIKRDFMQVSIAKLRSFVEGVHKREGRDALDQILASAEKDRKWTFWMCRTKCSKKFSSAEECKTHLEQQHAADFKPSSEKCMVKRIGKDWARKISAEVWEPVDILAAVNMIKNQLADVKAFTSKSKKNGWSKEWPLAADEERSNLLEEIRLLLVKFCDHQILSCIIRDWVMRIPLEHLVKLEVSRQSLNDSHLAETPQSICFLECHELNQILNLLKTIRCERNDGTELVCKAVDSQLDRTRVKETIDFDEKFSFALLDKRLLKSNKALLDNEGTINVLDPNVHYAKVHAQGDNIISWLVDYSSVDKSFPKPIRKHNLDIWVAVLKAVQFTCRTLETKYAKKKQVLYYEAALTVVGILCMREDERRMNLPEDQWNSYASLLCDKCEERAPGNSLTTIVFLCAVRDVFEQASGPTVDYPDLEDCLDLIRKRKSLSDSIVRKSIDHLKAVVTYKVLRIDSNILLIDNSRIRLLNSLTGLSFFDNRSYMLQLLKPFLLNEIVNMESKSKSDATEADLLRDEEKKSQTKKKKQKTKSIEKTSTSMSSPLDKTVEHEPSVNLKLEEDSIEPEDGRLEISSNTDIQVDASKVDDMQNMPGEDSLSVNLDSMLGGAAARYNPALDITLKALLNINVLNEDLKQNEQPFHEELEEQVPCALQNFFTAVVSGEIKTEGVYSVILSDLLASLEEVLSMSSDAAEVLVYIFEFWHCWRNSEKESLVARLFTLEENERMSCRKCRRKSNYPEQKTGTCRYKDSVLIYMQCAFGNIKFVDILKVIRMEYKMLCDIKTGGCGKTNFVHRIISRCPPIFTIVVQWEKSDTEKEISETTKAMDWEIDISRLYEGLEPNTNYRLVSMSQNMRDVMQVGCDEADEHICIAHEKNRWVSLRHSESLAREVVGNWKSVVRFCGERKVRPEILFYEAARSMT
;
A
#
# COMPACT_ATOMS: atom_id res chain seq x y z
N MET A 1 39.75 -29.56 16.45
CA MET A 1 39.35 -29.38 15.03
C MET A 1 37.86 -29.67 14.95
N ALA A 2 37.03 -28.66 14.67
CA ALA A 2 35.66 -28.93 14.24
C ALA A 2 35.71 -29.35 12.76
N ALA A 3 34.90 -30.32 12.35
CA ALA A 3 34.75 -30.63 10.93
C ALA A 3 33.92 -29.52 10.28
N SER A 4 34.48 -28.84 9.27
CA SER A 4 33.73 -27.85 8.50
C SER A 4 32.57 -28.51 7.76
N LEU A 5 31.55 -27.73 7.40
CA LEU A 5 30.36 -28.21 6.66
C LEU A 5 30.69 -28.87 5.31
N LEU A 6 31.92 -28.69 4.80
CA LEU A 6 32.44 -29.27 3.55
C LEU A 6 33.02 -30.69 3.72
N HIS A 7 33.15 -31.20 4.95
CA HIS A 7 33.77 -32.50 5.25
C HIS A 7 32.83 -33.51 5.93
N ASP A 8 31.54 -33.19 6.08
CA ASP A 8 30.53 -34.11 6.60
C ASP A 8 29.60 -34.63 5.49
N ASP A 9 29.92 -35.85 5.05
CA ASP A 9 29.20 -36.64 4.06
C ASP A 9 27.68 -36.76 4.32
N LYS A 10 27.25 -36.74 5.59
CA LYS A 10 25.83 -36.81 5.96
C LYS A 10 25.13 -35.47 5.72
N ARG A 11 25.83 -34.35 5.93
CA ARG A 11 25.31 -32.99 5.70
C ARG A 11 25.22 -32.67 4.21
N LEU A 12 26.22 -33.07 3.43
CA LEU A 12 26.17 -32.94 1.96
C LEU A 12 24.98 -33.74 1.37
N LYS A 13 24.69 -34.94 1.91
CA LYS A 13 23.50 -35.72 1.53
C LYS A 13 22.17 -35.07 1.94
N LEU A 14 22.13 -34.29 3.03
CA LEU A 14 20.94 -33.50 3.40
C LEU A 14 20.74 -32.28 2.49
N ILE A 15 21.82 -31.60 2.09
CA ILE A 15 21.77 -30.51 1.11
C ILE A 15 21.31 -31.04 -0.26
N GLY A 16 21.78 -32.23 -0.68
CA GLY A 16 21.28 -32.92 -1.87
C GLY A 16 19.76 -33.13 -1.82
N LYS A 17 19.25 -33.71 -0.72
CA LYS A 17 17.81 -33.91 -0.50
C LYS A 17 16.99 -32.62 -0.48
N ALA A 18 17.55 -31.52 0.01
CA ALA A 18 16.89 -30.22 -0.06
C ALA A 18 16.78 -29.73 -1.52
N LYS A 19 17.82 -29.91 -2.34
CA LYS A 19 17.80 -29.58 -3.78
C LYS A 19 16.84 -30.45 -4.57
N GLU A 20 16.84 -31.76 -4.32
CA GLU A 20 15.86 -32.71 -4.86
C GLU A 20 14.43 -32.23 -4.54
N SER A 21 14.17 -31.86 -3.29
CA SER A 21 12.85 -31.34 -2.86
C SER A 21 12.47 -30.02 -3.55
N VAL A 22 13.42 -29.13 -3.87
CA VAL A 22 13.16 -27.92 -4.66
C VAL A 22 12.82 -28.26 -6.12
N ALA A 23 13.50 -29.24 -6.72
CA ALA A 23 13.22 -29.71 -8.08
C ALA A 23 11.87 -30.46 -8.17
N GLU A 24 11.47 -31.15 -7.10
CA GLU A 24 10.13 -31.75 -6.91
C GLU A 24 9.03 -30.70 -6.65
N GLY A 25 9.38 -29.44 -6.37
CA GLY A 25 8.46 -28.36 -5.99
C GLY A 25 8.06 -28.31 -4.51
N ASP A 26 8.51 -29.25 -3.68
CA ASP A 26 8.29 -29.22 -2.22
C ASP A 26 9.30 -28.28 -1.51
N HIS A 27 9.09 -26.99 -1.74
CA HIS A 27 9.84 -25.91 -1.09
C HIS A 27 9.71 -25.94 0.45
N ILE A 28 8.62 -26.50 1.00
CA ILE A 28 8.36 -26.58 2.45
C ILE A 28 9.29 -27.62 3.10
N LYS A 29 9.42 -28.81 2.51
CA LYS A 29 10.39 -29.86 2.90
C LYS A 29 11.84 -29.38 2.74
N ALA A 30 12.14 -28.64 1.68
CA ALA A 30 13.46 -28.02 1.50
C ALA A 30 13.79 -27.02 2.64
N LEU A 31 12.88 -26.10 2.96
CA LEU A 31 13.07 -25.14 4.06
C LEU A 31 13.14 -25.82 5.43
N GLU A 32 12.35 -26.87 5.68
CA GLU A 32 12.42 -27.65 6.92
C GLU A 32 13.81 -28.28 7.13
N ILE A 33 14.35 -28.94 6.10
CA ILE A 33 15.71 -29.53 6.15
C ILE A 33 16.76 -28.45 6.39
N ILE A 34 16.72 -27.35 5.63
CA ILE A 34 17.76 -26.31 5.70
C ILE A 34 17.71 -25.57 7.04
N GLU A 35 16.52 -25.18 7.54
CA GLU A 35 16.41 -24.50 8.84
C GLU A 35 16.75 -25.43 10.01
N ASP A 36 16.55 -26.76 9.90
CA ASP A 36 17.00 -27.74 10.91
C ASP A 36 18.51 -27.96 10.93
N MET A 37 19.21 -27.64 9.84
CA MET A 37 20.68 -27.58 9.79
C MET A 37 21.20 -26.25 10.34
N ILE A 38 20.61 -25.11 9.94
CA ILE A 38 20.96 -23.77 10.46
C ILE A 38 20.73 -23.71 11.98
N SER A 39 19.67 -24.34 12.49
CA SER A 39 19.35 -24.43 13.93
C SER A 39 20.40 -25.19 14.77
N VAL A 40 21.32 -25.94 14.15
CA VAL A 40 22.38 -26.70 14.84
C VAL A 40 23.76 -26.08 14.59
N HIS A 41 24.02 -25.58 13.38
CA HIS A 41 25.37 -25.22 12.92
C HIS A 41 25.58 -23.71 12.76
N ARG A 42 24.83 -22.89 13.51
CA ARG A 42 24.76 -21.42 13.37
C ARG A 42 26.12 -20.71 13.39
N GLU A 43 27.06 -21.24 14.18
CA GLU A 43 28.39 -20.66 14.42
C GLU A 43 29.52 -21.44 13.70
N GLU A 44 29.20 -22.42 12.85
CA GLU A 44 30.20 -23.29 12.21
C GLU A 44 30.76 -22.75 10.89
N GLU A 45 32.04 -23.04 10.66
CA GLU A 45 32.74 -22.69 9.42
C GLU A 45 32.12 -23.41 8.21
N GLY A 46 31.50 -22.60 7.33
CA GLY A 46 30.73 -23.06 6.17
C GLY A 46 29.22 -22.82 6.27
N SER A 47 28.70 -22.28 7.38
CA SER A 47 27.25 -21.97 7.56
C SER A 47 26.66 -21.12 6.41
N TRP A 48 27.48 -20.22 5.83
CA TRP A 48 27.13 -19.41 4.65
C TRP A 48 26.55 -20.23 3.48
N LEU A 49 26.96 -21.50 3.31
CA LEU A 49 26.43 -22.38 2.26
C LEU A 49 24.95 -22.70 2.50
N LEU A 50 24.55 -22.98 3.74
CA LEU A 50 23.14 -23.22 4.10
C LEU A 50 22.28 -21.97 3.84
N HIS A 51 22.85 -20.78 4.06
CA HIS A 51 22.19 -19.52 3.76
C HIS A 51 22.07 -19.25 2.25
N VAL A 52 23.03 -19.71 1.43
CA VAL A 52 22.90 -19.73 -0.03
C VAL A 52 21.76 -20.65 -0.48
N GLU A 53 21.71 -21.88 0.04
CA GLU A 53 20.65 -22.84 -0.31
C GLU A 53 19.27 -22.32 0.10
N GLN A 54 19.15 -21.75 1.31
CA GLN A 54 17.92 -21.11 1.77
C GLN A 54 17.50 -19.93 0.87
N GLY A 55 18.47 -19.11 0.46
CA GLY A 55 18.26 -18.04 -0.50
C GLY A 55 17.76 -18.55 -1.86
N GLN A 56 18.26 -19.70 -2.35
CA GLN A 56 17.78 -20.31 -3.59
C GLN A 56 16.32 -20.77 -3.49
N VAL A 57 15.88 -21.33 -2.35
CA VAL A 57 14.46 -21.66 -2.16
C VAL A 57 13.58 -20.39 -2.22
N PHE A 58 14.02 -19.30 -1.59
CA PHE A 58 13.28 -18.02 -1.66
C PHE A 58 13.31 -17.36 -3.05
N VAL A 59 14.38 -17.52 -3.83
CA VAL A 59 14.39 -17.12 -5.26
C VAL A 59 13.40 -17.95 -6.08
N SER A 60 13.24 -19.25 -5.77
CA SER A 60 12.23 -20.11 -6.42
C SER A 60 10.80 -19.65 -6.06
N LEU A 61 10.50 -19.49 -4.77
CA LEU A 61 9.22 -18.99 -4.27
C LEU A 61 8.86 -17.59 -4.80
N ALA A 62 9.83 -16.69 -4.93
CA ALA A 62 9.65 -15.35 -5.51
C ALA A 62 9.40 -15.35 -7.04
N LYS A 63 9.66 -16.47 -7.72
CA LYS A 63 9.36 -16.68 -9.15
C LYS A 63 8.05 -17.43 -9.38
N THR A 64 7.67 -18.34 -8.49
CA THR A 64 6.45 -19.14 -8.60
C THR A 64 5.20 -18.47 -8.01
N THR A 65 5.36 -17.47 -7.13
CA THR A 65 4.21 -16.75 -6.58
C THR A 65 3.62 -15.71 -7.55
N GLU A 66 2.30 -15.79 -7.77
CA GLU A 66 1.53 -14.75 -8.48
C GLU A 66 1.31 -13.50 -7.60
N ASP A 67 1.35 -13.64 -6.27
CA ASP A 67 1.03 -12.57 -5.31
C ASP A 67 2.20 -11.58 -5.19
N PRO A 68 2.04 -10.32 -5.66
CA PRO A 68 3.12 -9.35 -5.71
C PRO A 68 3.43 -8.75 -4.32
N VAL A 69 2.58 -8.97 -3.31
CA VAL A 69 2.82 -8.56 -1.93
C VAL A 69 3.64 -9.64 -1.22
N LEU A 70 3.26 -10.91 -1.38
CA LEU A 70 3.99 -12.07 -0.85
C LEU A 70 5.40 -12.19 -1.45
N LYS A 71 5.57 -11.85 -2.73
CA LYS A 71 6.87 -11.76 -3.40
C LYS A 71 7.87 -10.84 -2.69
N VAL A 72 7.41 -9.76 -2.04
CA VAL A 72 8.27 -8.86 -1.26
C VAL A 72 8.86 -9.56 -0.03
N ALA A 73 8.09 -10.42 0.64
CA ALA A 73 8.59 -11.19 1.78
C ALA A 73 9.70 -12.17 1.35
N TYR A 74 9.52 -12.87 0.23
CA TYR A 74 10.54 -13.78 -0.30
C TYR A 74 11.79 -13.04 -0.79
N LEU A 75 11.66 -11.94 -1.55
CA LEU A 75 12.82 -11.14 -1.98
C LEU A 75 13.59 -10.53 -0.80
N LEU A 76 12.88 -10.06 0.25
CA LEU A 76 13.52 -9.59 1.48
C LEU A 76 14.24 -10.73 2.22
N ALA A 77 13.72 -11.96 2.18
CA ALA A 77 14.38 -13.14 2.74
C ALA A 77 15.63 -13.55 1.93
N VAL A 78 15.62 -13.45 0.59
CA VAL A 78 16.84 -13.63 -0.24
C VAL A 78 17.94 -12.65 0.19
N VAL A 79 17.60 -11.37 0.30
CA VAL A 79 18.53 -10.32 0.77
C VAL A 79 19.01 -10.60 2.20
N ALA A 80 18.13 -11.07 3.08
CA ALA A 80 18.48 -11.42 4.45
C ALA A 80 19.49 -12.57 4.50
N CYS A 81 19.24 -13.69 3.83
CA CYS A 81 20.13 -14.85 3.78
C CYS A 81 21.51 -14.51 3.19
N LEU A 82 21.54 -13.77 2.07
CA LEU A 82 22.79 -13.50 1.34
C LEU A 82 23.60 -12.32 1.88
N SER A 83 23.11 -11.57 2.87
CA SER A 83 23.80 -10.36 3.39
C SER A 83 24.84 -10.62 4.48
N GLU A 84 25.02 -11.88 4.92
CA GLU A 84 25.84 -12.21 6.10
C GLU A 84 27.34 -12.39 5.79
N ASP A 85 27.72 -13.05 4.69
CA ASP A 85 29.13 -13.20 4.27
C ASP A 85 29.47 -12.20 3.15
N VAL A 86 30.69 -11.63 3.19
CA VAL A 86 31.22 -10.76 2.13
C VAL A 86 31.29 -11.48 0.78
N LYS A 87 31.60 -12.78 0.77
CA LYS A 87 31.61 -13.65 -0.43
C LYS A 87 30.27 -13.69 -1.16
N LEU A 88 29.17 -13.44 -0.45
CA LEU A 88 27.81 -13.45 -1.01
C LEU A 88 27.33 -12.08 -1.49
N SER A 89 28.19 -11.05 -1.44
CA SER A 89 27.81 -9.67 -1.79
C SER A 89 27.26 -9.54 -3.22
N GLY A 90 27.75 -10.33 -4.18
CA GLY A 90 27.20 -10.33 -5.55
C GLY A 90 25.77 -10.86 -5.63
N GLY A 91 25.46 -11.98 -4.94
CA GLY A 91 24.09 -12.51 -4.87
C GLY A 91 23.16 -11.62 -4.04
N CYS A 92 23.68 -11.07 -2.94
CA CYS A 92 23.00 -10.06 -2.12
C CYS A 92 22.63 -8.81 -2.94
N ALA A 93 23.54 -8.37 -3.82
CA ALA A 93 23.30 -7.24 -4.72
C ALA A 93 22.15 -7.54 -5.69
N HIS A 94 22.13 -8.70 -6.35
CA HIS A 94 21.01 -9.07 -7.25
C HIS A 94 19.66 -9.08 -6.50
N GLY A 95 19.59 -9.69 -5.32
CA GLY A 95 18.36 -9.66 -4.50
C GLY A 95 17.95 -8.25 -4.06
N LEU A 96 18.92 -7.37 -3.77
CA LEU A 96 18.67 -5.96 -3.46
C LEU A 96 18.19 -5.17 -4.68
N TYR A 97 18.66 -5.52 -5.88
CA TYR A 97 18.23 -4.93 -7.14
C TYR A 97 16.79 -5.35 -7.49
N ASP A 98 16.48 -6.64 -7.45
CA ASP A 98 15.12 -7.17 -7.68
C ASP A 98 14.10 -6.55 -6.71
N LEU A 99 14.48 -6.42 -5.43
CA LEU A 99 13.67 -5.77 -4.40
C LEU A 99 13.55 -4.25 -4.62
N ALA A 100 14.54 -3.60 -5.25
CA ALA A 100 14.48 -2.17 -5.59
C ALA A 100 13.61 -1.90 -6.83
N GLU A 101 13.65 -2.77 -7.84
CA GLU A 101 12.76 -2.73 -9.00
C GLU A 101 11.31 -2.96 -8.56
N HIS A 102 11.03 -4.03 -7.82
CA HIS A 102 9.67 -4.40 -7.40
C HIS A 102 9.02 -3.39 -6.43
N LEU A 103 9.81 -2.62 -5.66
CA LEU A 103 9.32 -1.59 -4.73
C LEU A 103 9.49 -0.15 -5.23
N GLY A 104 10.14 0.09 -6.38
CA GLY A 104 10.55 1.42 -6.82
C GLY A 104 11.49 2.16 -5.84
N SER A 105 12.18 1.44 -4.94
CA SER A 105 12.74 2.04 -3.72
C SER A 105 14.22 2.42 -3.82
N VAL A 106 14.49 3.73 -3.82
CA VAL A 106 15.86 4.30 -3.76
C VAL A 106 16.65 3.87 -2.52
N LEU A 107 16.00 3.46 -1.43
CA LEU A 107 16.69 2.86 -0.29
C LEU A 107 17.38 1.54 -0.67
N PHE A 108 16.72 0.73 -1.50
CA PHE A 108 17.28 -0.54 -1.96
C PHE A 108 18.23 -0.37 -3.15
N TYR A 109 17.98 0.55 -4.10
CA TYR A 109 18.99 0.87 -5.14
C TYR A 109 20.32 1.35 -4.53
N LYS A 110 20.29 2.18 -3.49
CA LYS A 110 21.52 2.63 -2.80
C LYS A 110 22.25 1.48 -2.09
N LYS A 111 21.51 0.64 -1.34
CA LYS A 111 22.07 -0.59 -0.75
C LYS A 111 22.65 -1.54 -1.80
N PHE A 112 21.99 -1.66 -2.96
CA PHE A 112 22.46 -2.46 -4.08
C PHE A 112 23.81 -1.92 -4.59
N VAL A 113 23.92 -0.63 -4.89
CA VAL A 113 25.17 -0.02 -5.37
C VAL A 113 26.31 -0.21 -4.35
N ASP A 114 26.04 -0.02 -3.05
CA ASP A 114 27.01 -0.28 -1.97
C ASP A 114 27.50 -1.75 -1.98
N LYS A 115 26.57 -2.72 -2.07
CA LYS A 115 26.88 -4.15 -2.05
C LYS A 115 27.52 -4.66 -3.35
N ALA A 116 27.14 -4.10 -4.49
CA ALA A 116 27.69 -4.41 -5.80
C ALA A 116 29.15 -3.97 -5.89
N LYS A 117 29.47 -2.74 -5.43
CA LYS A 117 30.84 -2.25 -5.34
C LYS A 117 31.68 -3.04 -4.31
N GLN A 118 31.07 -3.53 -3.23
CA GLN A 118 31.74 -4.48 -2.32
C GLN A 118 32.08 -5.83 -2.99
N ALA A 119 31.19 -6.37 -3.82
CA ALA A 119 31.45 -7.62 -4.55
C ALA A 119 32.64 -7.47 -5.51
N LEU A 120 32.58 -6.49 -6.42
CA LEU A 120 33.64 -6.23 -7.40
C LEU A 120 35.01 -6.01 -6.74
N SER A 121 35.06 -5.30 -5.61
CA SER A 121 36.30 -5.08 -4.84
C SER A 121 36.83 -6.35 -4.16
N TRP A 122 35.94 -7.26 -3.73
CA TRP A 122 36.32 -8.55 -3.16
C TRP A 122 36.84 -9.50 -4.25
N GLU A 123 36.15 -9.57 -5.38
CA GLU A 123 36.46 -10.46 -6.51
C GLU A 123 37.77 -10.03 -7.21
N SER A 124 38.01 -8.72 -7.35
CA SER A 124 39.28 -8.15 -7.81
C SER A 124 40.47 -8.53 -6.91
N LYS A 125 40.26 -8.69 -5.59
CA LYS A 125 41.29 -9.09 -4.63
C LYS A 125 41.49 -10.61 -4.52
N ASN A 126 40.56 -11.41 -5.04
CA ASN A 126 40.57 -12.87 -4.95
C ASN A 126 40.27 -13.51 -6.32
N PRO A 127 41.11 -13.28 -7.35
CA PRO A 127 40.86 -13.79 -8.69
C PRO A 127 40.92 -15.32 -8.74
N LEU A 128 39.91 -15.93 -9.38
CA LEU A 128 39.82 -17.38 -9.59
C LEU A 128 41.04 -17.96 -10.31
N SER A 129 41.36 -19.23 -10.08
CA SER A 129 42.60 -19.86 -10.56
C SER A 129 42.54 -20.35 -12.01
N SER A 130 41.38 -20.77 -12.53
CA SER A 130 41.24 -21.25 -13.91
C SER A 130 40.81 -20.15 -14.89
N MET A 131 41.23 -20.27 -16.15
CA MET A 131 40.97 -19.26 -17.18
C MET A 131 39.47 -19.13 -17.53
N ASP A 132 38.73 -20.23 -17.57
CA ASP A 132 37.31 -20.20 -17.93
C ASP A 132 36.43 -19.72 -16.76
N LEU A 133 36.84 -20.00 -15.51
CA LEU A 133 36.21 -19.39 -14.34
C LEU A 133 36.47 -17.88 -14.26
N ARG A 134 37.62 -17.39 -14.76
CA ARG A 134 37.86 -15.94 -14.92
C ARG A 134 36.91 -15.31 -15.94
N LYS A 135 36.80 -15.86 -17.16
CA LYS A 135 35.86 -15.34 -18.19
C LYS A 135 34.44 -15.21 -17.64
N LEU A 136 33.95 -16.25 -16.98
CA LEU A 136 32.60 -16.32 -16.41
C LEU A 136 32.42 -15.38 -15.20
N GLN A 137 33.50 -15.05 -14.49
CA GLN A 137 33.51 -13.99 -13.47
C GLN A 137 33.51 -12.59 -14.12
N ASP A 138 34.33 -12.35 -15.15
CA ASP A 138 34.40 -11.07 -15.86
C ASP A 138 33.06 -10.70 -16.53
N GLU A 139 32.33 -11.69 -17.05
CA GLU A 139 30.97 -11.53 -17.56
C GLU A 139 29.97 -11.12 -16.47
N LYS A 140 30.02 -11.77 -15.30
CA LYS A 140 29.20 -11.38 -14.13
C LYS A 140 29.54 -9.98 -13.64
N ASN A 141 30.82 -9.62 -13.61
CA ASN A 141 31.29 -8.30 -13.18
C ASN A 141 30.74 -7.21 -14.12
N LYS A 142 30.84 -7.41 -15.44
CA LYS A 142 30.25 -6.51 -16.45
C LYS A 142 28.73 -6.37 -16.32
N GLY A 143 28.03 -7.47 -16.06
CA GLY A 143 26.59 -7.45 -15.78
C GLY A 143 26.24 -6.63 -14.53
N LEU A 144 27.03 -6.80 -13.46
CA LEU A 144 26.87 -6.08 -12.20
C LEU A 144 27.19 -4.57 -12.35
N GLU A 145 28.20 -4.20 -13.14
CA GLU A 145 28.51 -2.81 -13.51
C GLU A 145 27.39 -2.15 -14.33
N LEU A 146 26.77 -2.87 -15.26
CA LEU A 146 25.61 -2.38 -16.01
C LEU A 146 24.42 -2.11 -15.08
N LEU A 147 24.17 -3.00 -14.13
CA LEU A 147 23.14 -2.81 -13.10
C LEU A 147 23.47 -1.64 -12.16
N ILE A 148 24.74 -1.43 -11.78
CA ILE A 148 25.19 -0.24 -11.03
C ILE A 148 24.80 1.03 -11.79
N LYS A 149 25.17 1.14 -13.08
CA LYS A 149 24.83 2.32 -13.91
C LYS A 149 23.32 2.56 -13.99
N LYS A 150 22.53 1.51 -14.19
CA LYS A 150 21.05 1.58 -14.23
C LYS A 150 20.44 1.99 -12.88
N ALA A 151 20.99 1.52 -11.76
CA ALA A 151 20.55 1.90 -10.42
C ALA A 151 20.96 3.33 -10.07
N GLU A 152 22.17 3.77 -10.45
CA GLU A 152 22.64 5.14 -10.26
C GLU A 152 21.80 6.14 -11.07
N PHE A 153 21.42 5.78 -12.31
CA PHE A 153 20.43 6.52 -13.09
C PHE A 153 19.06 6.62 -12.40
N LYS A 154 18.51 5.50 -11.89
CA LYS A 154 17.25 5.53 -11.12
C LYS A 154 17.35 6.31 -9.81
N ILE A 155 18.55 6.41 -9.22
CA ILE A 155 18.82 7.26 -8.05
C ILE A 155 18.90 8.75 -8.44
N SER A 156 19.40 9.10 -9.63
CA SER A 156 19.42 10.49 -10.11
C SER A 156 18.05 10.98 -10.57
N VAL A 157 17.26 10.17 -11.27
CA VAL A 157 15.87 10.52 -11.65
C VAL A 157 15.03 10.84 -10.41
N HIS A 158 15.17 10.07 -9.32
CA HIS A 158 14.49 10.36 -8.06
C HIS A 158 15.01 11.64 -7.33
N LYS A 159 16.05 12.32 -7.82
CA LYS A 159 16.39 13.68 -7.34
C LYS A 159 15.60 14.77 -8.08
N THR A 160 15.19 14.53 -9.32
CA THR A 160 14.51 15.50 -10.18
C THR A 160 12.99 15.33 -10.17
N SER A 161 12.48 14.11 -10.00
CA SER A 161 11.05 13.84 -9.89
C SER A 161 10.77 12.61 -8.99
N PRO A 162 9.69 12.59 -8.18
CA PRO A 162 9.36 11.41 -7.38
C PRO A 162 8.96 10.22 -8.28
N LEU A 163 9.58 9.06 -8.06
CA LEU A 163 9.16 7.83 -8.74
C LEU A 163 7.72 7.49 -8.32
N LYS A 164 6.77 7.35 -9.27
CA LYS A 164 5.39 6.88 -8.96
C LYS A 164 5.49 5.62 -8.09
N SER A 165 4.99 5.70 -6.85
CA SER A 165 5.16 4.62 -5.89
C SER A 165 4.47 3.37 -6.40
N CYS A 166 5.23 2.32 -6.72
CA CYS A 166 4.68 1.04 -7.15
C CYS A 166 4.04 0.33 -5.94
N LYS A 167 2.87 0.81 -5.51
CA LYS A 167 1.97 0.09 -4.62
C LYS A 167 1.56 -1.16 -5.39
N PRO A 168 1.91 -2.38 -4.95
CA PRO A 168 1.41 -3.59 -5.60
C PRO A 168 -0.11 -3.51 -5.61
N LYS A 169 -0.75 -3.75 -6.76
CA LYS A 169 -2.22 -3.81 -6.84
C LYS A 169 -2.72 -4.76 -5.76
N ALA A 170 -3.74 -4.34 -5.02
CA ALA A 170 -4.29 -5.16 -3.96
C ALA A 170 -4.68 -6.52 -4.56
N TRP A 171 -4.09 -7.61 -4.04
CA TRP A 171 -4.51 -8.95 -4.43
C TRP A 171 -5.86 -9.21 -3.78
N GLU A 172 -6.92 -8.73 -4.42
CA GLU A 172 -8.27 -9.21 -4.18
C GLU A 172 -8.23 -10.73 -4.32
N SER A 173 -8.64 -11.43 -3.26
CA SER A 173 -8.60 -12.88 -3.24
C SER A 173 -9.43 -13.41 -4.40
N LYS A 174 -8.78 -14.04 -5.40
CA LYS A 174 -9.43 -14.84 -6.45
C LYS A 174 -10.58 -15.60 -5.78
N ASN A 175 -11.82 -15.21 -6.08
CA ASN A 175 -12.98 -15.79 -5.43
C ASN A 175 -12.90 -17.31 -5.57
N SER A 176 -13.09 -18.04 -4.46
CA SER A 176 -13.11 -19.50 -4.49
C SER A 176 -14.07 -19.95 -5.59
N PRO A 177 -13.68 -20.90 -6.47
CA PRO A 177 -14.59 -21.42 -7.48
C PRO A 177 -15.92 -21.80 -6.82
N ASP A 178 -16.99 -21.16 -7.29
CA ASP A 178 -18.34 -21.40 -6.78
C ASP A 178 -18.63 -22.90 -6.92
N PRO A 179 -18.90 -23.65 -5.83
CA PRO A 179 -18.99 -25.11 -5.90
C PRO A 179 -20.13 -25.51 -6.85
N PRO A 180 -20.01 -26.59 -7.64
CA PRO A 180 -21.04 -27.03 -8.58
C PRO A 180 -22.42 -27.10 -7.91
N LYS A 181 -23.32 -26.21 -8.31
CA LYS A 181 -24.52 -25.88 -7.51
C LYS A 181 -25.63 -26.93 -7.60
N ASP A 182 -25.52 -27.90 -8.48
CA ASP A 182 -26.61 -28.83 -8.79
C ASP A 182 -26.54 -30.16 -8.04
N GLU A 183 -25.35 -30.70 -7.77
CA GLU A 183 -25.20 -32.04 -7.14
C GLU A 183 -25.78 -32.11 -5.71
N PHE A 184 -25.71 -31.02 -4.94
CA PHE A 184 -26.09 -31.00 -3.52
C PHE A 184 -27.51 -30.49 -3.23
N ASN A 185 -28.33 -30.23 -4.26
CA ASN A 185 -29.73 -29.81 -4.06
C ASN A 185 -30.62 -30.93 -3.50
N GLY A 186 -30.27 -32.20 -3.73
CA GLY A 186 -30.88 -33.36 -3.06
C GLY A 186 -30.69 -33.30 -1.55
N LEU A 187 -29.44 -33.18 -1.08
CA LEU A 187 -29.13 -33.11 0.35
C LEU A 187 -29.78 -31.93 1.08
N ARG A 188 -29.93 -30.76 0.43
CA ARG A 188 -30.70 -29.64 1.01
C ARG A 188 -32.17 -30.03 1.21
N SER A 189 -32.79 -30.64 0.21
CA SER A 189 -34.20 -31.04 0.23
C SER A 189 -34.44 -32.13 1.30
N TYR A 190 -33.56 -33.12 1.37
CA TYR A 190 -33.56 -34.16 2.39
C TYR A 190 -33.40 -33.57 3.80
N TRP A 191 -32.38 -32.73 4.01
CA TRP A 191 -32.15 -32.09 5.31
C TRP A 191 -33.32 -31.25 5.78
N VAL A 192 -33.97 -30.48 4.89
CA VAL A 192 -35.17 -29.71 5.25
C VAL A 192 -36.28 -30.64 5.77
N GLY A 193 -36.50 -31.80 5.15
CA GLY A 193 -37.51 -32.78 5.54
C GLY A 193 -37.24 -33.56 6.85
N LEU A 194 -36.00 -33.60 7.37
CA LEU A 194 -35.68 -34.33 8.60
C LEU A 194 -36.35 -33.72 9.85
N ASP A 195 -36.70 -34.57 10.82
CA ASP A 195 -37.24 -34.12 12.11
C ASP A 195 -36.21 -33.31 12.94
N VAL A 196 -36.71 -32.43 13.80
CA VAL A 196 -35.92 -31.58 14.70
C VAL A 196 -35.07 -32.41 15.66
N LYS A 197 -35.50 -33.59 16.10
CA LYS A 197 -34.68 -34.48 16.92
C LYS A 197 -33.49 -35.03 16.12
N ILE A 198 -33.74 -35.60 14.94
CA ILE A 198 -32.67 -36.13 14.07
C ILE A 198 -31.64 -35.03 13.75
N LYS A 199 -32.09 -33.81 13.46
CA LYS A 199 -31.23 -32.64 13.23
C LYS A 199 -30.36 -32.24 14.44
N ARG A 200 -30.80 -32.53 15.68
CA ARG A 200 -30.04 -32.27 16.92
C ARG A 200 -29.12 -33.44 17.28
N ASP A 201 -29.52 -34.67 16.98
CA ASP A 201 -28.71 -35.86 17.17
C ASP A 201 -27.52 -35.86 16.19
N PHE A 202 -27.71 -35.38 14.95
CA PHE A 202 -26.63 -35.18 13.96
C PHE A 202 -25.58 -34.13 14.36
N MET A 203 -25.90 -33.22 15.29
CA MET A 203 -24.93 -32.24 15.82
C MET A 203 -23.97 -32.81 16.88
N GLN A 204 -24.17 -34.08 17.29
CA GLN A 204 -23.42 -34.76 18.34
C GLN A 204 -22.53 -35.86 17.72
N VAL A 205 -21.30 -35.49 17.36
CA VAL A 205 -20.40 -36.39 16.64
C VAL A 205 -19.67 -37.32 17.61
N SER A 206 -20.07 -38.60 17.64
CA SER A 206 -19.40 -39.61 18.44
C SER A 206 -17.93 -39.75 18.04
N ILE A 207 -17.03 -39.53 18.99
CA ILE A 207 -15.58 -39.57 18.76
C ILE A 207 -15.11 -40.99 18.42
N ALA A 208 -15.78 -42.02 18.94
CA ALA A 208 -15.52 -43.42 18.58
C ALA A 208 -15.82 -43.71 17.10
N LYS A 209 -16.93 -43.19 16.57
CA LYS A 209 -17.23 -43.26 15.11
C LYS A 209 -16.20 -42.48 14.30
N LEU A 210 -15.87 -41.26 14.72
CA LEU A 210 -14.91 -40.40 14.02
C LEU A 210 -13.52 -41.05 13.93
N ARG A 211 -13.02 -41.63 15.04
CA ARG A 211 -11.78 -42.43 15.05
C ARG A 211 -11.80 -43.56 14.02
N SER A 212 -12.88 -44.33 13.97
CA SER A 212 -13.02 -45.45 13.01
C SER A 212 -13.06 -44.98 11.56
N PHE A 213 -13.69 -43.85 11.27
CA PHE A 213 -13.71 -43.25 9.92
C PHE A 213 -12.34 -42.71 9.53
N VAL A 214 -11.67 -41.98 10.42
CA VAL A 214 -10.35 -41.40 10.18
C VAL A 214 -9.27 -42.48 10.02
N GLU A 215 -9.34 -43.59 10.76
CA GLU A 215 -8.47 -44.75 10.54
C GLU A 215 -8.75 -45.46 9.20
N GLY A 216 -10.00 -45.44 8.71
CA GLY A 216 -10.34 -45.95 7.39
C GLY A 216 -9.81 -45.09 6.22
N VAL A 217 -9.88 -43.75 6.36
CA VAL A 217 -9.49 -42.81 5.29
C VAL A 217 -8.01 -42.45 5.34
N HIS A 218 -7.49 -42.08 6.51
CA HIS A 218 -6.13 -41.56 6.71
C HIS A 218 -5.19 -42.57 7.41
N LYS A 219 -5.61 -43.84 7.54
CA LYS A 219 -4.87 -44.92 8.19
C LYS A 219 -4.54 -44.58 9.66
N ARG A 220 -3.65 -45.36 10.28
CA ARG A 220 -3.19 -45.13 11.65
C ARG A 220 -2.62 -43.73 11.87
N GLU A 221 -1.88 -43.18 10.91
CA GLU A 221 -1.26 -41.85 11.01
C GLU A 221 -2.29 -40.73 11.23
N GLY A 222 -3.42 -40.76 10.51
CA GLY A 222 -4.51 -39.80 10.73
C GLY A 222 -5.23 -40.00 12.06
N ARG A 223 -5.36 -41.25 12.53
CA ARG A 223 -5.93 -41.55 13.86
C ARG A 223 -5.01 -41.07 14.99
N ASP A 224 -3.71 -41.34 14.90
CA ASP A 224 -2.71 -40.89 15.89
C ASP A 224 -2.66 -39.35 15.94
N ALA A 225 -2.84 -38.67 14.80
CA ALA A 225 -2.97 -37.22 14.74
C ALA A 225 -4.28 -36.73 15.38
N LEU A 226 -5.43 -37.37 15.12
CA LEU A 226 -6.71 -37.07 15.78
C LEU A 226 -6.59 -37.24 17.30
N ASP A 227 -6.00 -38.33 17.78
CA ASP A 227 -5.84 -38.62 19.21
C ASP A 227 -4.91 -37.61 19.90
N GLN A 228 -3.86 -37.12 19.23
CA GLN A 228 -3.04 -36.01 19.72
C GLN A 228 -3.80 -34.68 19.82
N ILE A 229 -4.67 -34.36 18.85
CA ILE A 229 -5.50 -33.15 18.87
C ILE A 229 -6.47 -33.21 20.05
N LEU A 230 -7.17 -34.33 20.21
CA LEU A 230 -8.15 -34.54 21.28
C LEU A 230 -7.50 -34.52 22.67
N ALA A 231 -6.33 -35.13 22.85
CA ALA A 231 -5.59 -35.08 24.11
C ALA A 231 -5.12 -33.64 24.47
N SER A 232 -4.73 -32.83 23.48
CA SER A 232 -4.44 -31.40 23.71
C SER A 232 -5.72 -30.63 24.06
N ALA A 233 -6.83 -30.88 23.37
CA ALA A 233 -8.12 -30.24 23.61
C ALA A 233 -8.67 -30.55 25.03
N GLU A 234 -8.60 -31.80 25.47
CA GLU A 234 -9.04 -32.25 26.79
C GLU A 234 -8.15 -31.70 27.91
N LYS A 235 -6.83 -31.61 27.69
CA LYS A 235 -5.87 -31.09 28.68
C LYS A 235 -5.87 -29.57 28.78
N ASP A 236 -5.78 -28.89 27.63
CA ASP A 236 -5.48 -27.46 27.55
C ASP A 236 -6.76 -26.60 27.52
N ARG A 237 -7.94 -27.23 27.31
CA ARG A 237 -9.29 -26.61 27.24
C ARG A 237 -9.40 -25.42 26.27
N LYS A 238 -8.50 -25.38 25.29
CA LYS A 238 -8.42 -24.37 24.24
C LYS A 238 -7.91 -25.01 22.96
N TRP A 239 -8.47 -24.58 21.83
CA TRP A 239 -8.06 -25.04 20.51
C TRP A 239 -6.81 -24.32 19.97
N THR A 240 -6.56 -23.10 20.43
CA THR A 240 -5.54 -22.20 19.89
C THR A 240 -4.28 -22.18 20.73
N PHE A 241 -3.12 -22.22 20.10
CA PHE A 241 -1.81 -22.02 20.73
C PHE A 241 -0.82 -21.37 19.75
N TRP A 242 0.33 -20.94 20.25
CA TRP A 242 1.44 -20.50 19.41
C TRP A 242 2.51 -21.59 19.36
N MET A 243 3.10 -21.84 18.19
CA MET A 243 4.16 -22.84 17.98
C MET A 243 5.35 -22.22 17.24
N CYS A 244 6.55 -22.45 17.75
CA CYS A 244 7.77 -22.13 17.01
C CYS A 244 7.95 -23.15 15.85
N ARG A 245 8.07 -22.65 14.61
CA ARG A 245 8.13 -23.51 13.40
C ARG A 245 9.54 -24.05 13.09
N THR A 246 10.55 -23.70 13.89
CA THR A 246 11.91 -24.29 13.81
C THR A 246 12.01 -25.60 14.60
N LYS A 247 13.21 -26.20 14.62
CA LYS A 247 13.55 -27.41 15.37
C LYS A 247 13.10 -27.40 16.83
N CYS A 248 13.01 -26.23 17.45
CA CYS A 248 12.54 -26.07 18.83
C CYS A 248 11.16 -26.68 19.07
N SER A 249 10.23 -26.61 18.10
CA SER A 249 8.86 -27.16 18.15
C SER A 249 8.03 -26.83 19.40
N LYS A 250 8.44 -25.83 20.19
CA LYS A 250 7.80 -25.45 21.46
C LYS A 250 6.42 -24.85 21.22
N LYS A 251 5.44 -25.25 22.03
CA LYS A 251 4.11 -24.63 22.15
C LYS A 251 4.11 -23.58 23.26
N PHE A 252 3.28 -22.54 23.11
CA PHE A 252 3.10 -21.43 24.05
C PHE A 252 1.61 -21.09 24.21
N SER A 253 1.24 -20.61 25.40
CA SER A 253 -0.13 -20.26 25.79
C SER A 253 -0.54 -18.86 25.32
N SER A 254 0.44 -17.97 25.13
CA SER A 254 0.28 -16.57 24.76
C SER A 254 1.22 -16.14 23.63
N ALA A 255 0.89 -15.01 23.00
CA ALA A 255 1.73 -14.38 21.99
C ALA A 255 3.04 -13.84 22.60
N GLU A 256 2.98 -13.36 23.84
CA GLU A 256 4.07 -12.77 24.61
C GLU A 256 5.14 -13.81 24.97
N GLU A 257 4.73 -15.01 25.40
CA GLU A 257 5.64 -16.16 25.59
C GLU A 257 6.34 -16.54 24.29
N CYS A 258 5.57 -16.65 23.20
CA CYS A 258 6.10 -17.02 21.90
C CYS A 258 7.10 -15.97 21.38
N LYS A 259 6.73 -14.69 21.43
CA LYS A 259 7.60 -13.56 21.08
C LYS A 259 8.90 -13.57 21.89
N THR A 260 8.81 -13.73 23.21
CA THR A 260 9.96 -13.85 24.11
C THR A 260 10.89 -15.01 23.70
N HIS A 261 10.32 -16.15 23.31
CA HIS A 261 11.11 -17.28 22.80
C HIS A 261 11.80 -16.98 21.46
N LEU A 262 11.13 -16.30 20.52
CA LEU A 262 11.71 -15.89 19.24
C LEU A 262 12.87 -14.91 19.44
N GLU A 263 12.68 -13.93 20.32
CA GLU A 263 13.69 -12.97 20.76
C GLU A 263 14.94 -13.69 21.32
N GLN A 264 14.74 -14.61 22.28
CA GLN A 264 15.83 -15.29 23.01
C GLN A 264 16.55 -16.41 22.25
N GLN A 265 15.88 -17.11 21.33
CA GLN A 265 16.42 -18.35 20.74
C GLN A 265 16.70 -18.23 19.25
N HIS A 266 16.01 -17.33 18.54
CA HIS A 266 16.09 -17.21 17.08
C HIS A 266 16.76 -15.90 16.63
N ALA A 267 17.29 -15.11 17.57
CA ALA A 267 17.84 -13.76 17.35
C ALA A 267 16.85 -12.80 16.66
N ALA A 268 15.58 -12.88 17.07
CA ALA A 268 14.59 -11.84 16.73
C ALA A 268 14.76 -10.56 17.58
N ASP A 269 15.60 -10.60 18.61
CA ASP A 269 15.99 -9.42 19.39
C ASP A 269 17.31 -8.81 18.94
N PHE A 270 17.51 -7.52 19.27
CA PHE A 270 18.79 -6.85 19.20
C PHE A 270 19.02 -6.02 20.48
N LYS A 271 20.15 -6.26 21.15
CA LYS A 271 20.56 -5.52 22.36
C LYS A 271 21.86 -4.74 22.08
N PRO A 272 21.90 -3.41 22.28
CA PRO A 272 23.13 -2.62 22.11
C PRO A 272 24.24 -3.10 23.06
N SER A 273 25.47 -3.18 22.55
CA SER A 273 26.66 -3.55 23.34
C SER A 273 27.14 -2.47 24.33
N SER A 274 26.40 -1.36 24.46
CA SER A 274 26.66 -0.33 25.47
C SER A 274 25.40 0.50 25.74
N GLU A 275 24.99 0.60 27.01
CA GLU A 275 23.83 1.41 27.40
C GLU A 275 24.01 2.90 27.05
N LYS A 276 25.25 3.42 27.06
CA LYS A 276 25.56 4.80 26.66
C LYS A 276 25.16 5.13 25.21
N CYS A 277 25.05 4.13 24.35
CA CYS A 277 24.59 4.31 22.97
C CYS A 277 23.06 4.15 22.83
N MET A 278 22.38 3.52 23.79
CA MET A 278 20.98 3.10 23.71
C MET A 278 20.05 4.28 23.42
N VAL A 279 19.26 4.18 22.35
CA VAL A 279 18.27 5.21 22.02
C VAL A 279 17.06 5.05 22.93
N LYS A 280 16.82 6.03 23.79
CA LYS A 280 15.66 6.07 24.68
C LYS A 280 14.52 6.82 23.97
N ARG A 281 13.38 6.14 23.77
CA ARG A 281 12.14 6.71 23.20
C ARG A 281 11.55 7.74 24.17
N ILE A 282 10.80 8.70 23.63
CA ILE A 282 10.10 9.71 24.44
C ILE A 282 9.13 9.06 25.44
N GLY A 283 9.05 9.60 26.65
CA GLY A 283 8.09 9.14 27.67
C GLY A 283 6.67 9.61 27.35
N LYS A 284 5.67 8.77 27.69
CA LYS A 284 4.24 9.09 27.49
C LYS A 284 3.81 10.44 28.06
N ASP A 285 4.46 10.92 29.12
CA ASP A 285 4.17 12.23 29.70
C ASP A 285 4.47 13.39 28.74
N TRP A 286 5.66 13.40 28.12
CA TRP A 286 6.06 14.47 27.21
C TRP A 286 5.29 14.41 25.88
N ALA A 287 4.93 13.20 25.43
CA ALA A 287 4.04 13.03 24.28
C ALA A 287 2.69 13.74 24.48
N ARG A 288 2.02 13.52 25.64
CA ARG A 288 0.78 14.24 25.99
C ARG A 288 0.97 15.76 26.05
N LYS A 289 2.14 16.23 26.50
CA LYS A 289 2.48 17.65 26.59
C LYS A 289 2.71 18.29 25.21
N ILE A 290 3.15 17.56 24.19
CA ILE A 290 3.19 18.06 22.81
C ILE A 290 1.77 18.20 22.27
N SER A 291 0.94 17.16 22.43
CA SER A 291 -0.42 17.03 21.88
C SER A 291 -1.47 18.00 22.46
N ALA A 292 -1.06 19.12 23.05
CA ALA A 292 -1.96 20.22 23.39
C ALA A 292 -2.44 20.92 22.11
N GLU A 293 -3.66 21.46 22.14
CA GLU A 293 -4.38 21.89 20.92
C GLU A 293 -3.88 23.19 20.30
N VAL A 294 -3.26 24.10 21.08
CA VAL A 294 -2.80 25.42 20.61
C VAL A 294 -1.42 25.74 21.18
N TRP A 295 -0.50 26.22 20.35
CA TRP A 295 0.84 26.69 20.73
C TRP A 295 0.97 28.19 20.42
N GLU A 296 0.51 29.03 21.34
CA GLU A 296 0.44 30.49 21.16
C GLU A 296 1.82 31.15 21.42
N PRO A 297 2.26 32.16 20.62
CA PRO A 297 3.51 32.86 20.84
C PRO A 297 3.45 33.74 22.10
N VAL A 298 4.48 33.65 22.94
CA VAL A 298 4.57 34.42 24.20
C VAL A 298 5.21 35.79 23.94
N ASP A 299 4.73 36.83 24.63
CA ASP A 299 5.47 38.10 24.73
C ASP A 299 6.70 37.87 25.61
N ILE A 300 7.86 37.79 24.96
CA ILE A 300 9.13 37.44 25.58
C ILE A 300 9.54 38.50 26.61
N LEU A 301 9.33 39.79 26.31
CA LEU A 301 9.74 40.89 27.19
C LEU A 301 8.85 40.97 28.43
N ALA A 302 7.53 40.89 28.26
CA ALA A 302 6.59 40.83 29.37
C ALA A 302 6.80 39.58 30.23
N ALA A 303 7.01 38.41 29.62
CA ALA A 303 7.23 37.17 30.36
C ALA A 303 8.58 37.14 31.09
N VAL A 304 9.67 37.65 30.50
CA VAL A 304 10.97 37.79 31.19
C VAL A 304 10.87 38.77 32.35
N ASN A 305 10.17 39.90 32.18
CA ASN A 305 9.90 40.85 33.26
C ASN A 305 9.09 40.18 34.41
N MET A 306 8.06 39.41 34.07
CA MET A 306 7.26 38.66 35.04
C MET A 306 8.08 37.58 35.77
N ILE A 307 8.99 36.87 35.08
CA ILE A 307 9.90 35.89 35.72
C ILE A 307 10.92 36.57 36.64
N LYS A 308 11.44 37.76 36.28
CA LYS A 308 12.40 38.52 37.10
C LYS A 308 11.72 39.13 38.34
N ASN A 309 10.52 39.69 38.22
CA ASN A 309 9.88 40.52 39.26
C ASN A 309 8.69 39.86 39.99
N GLN A 310 8.07 38.82 39.44
CA GLN A 310 6.86 38.17 39.98
C GLN A 310 7.02 36.63 40.08
N LEU A 311 8.25 36.17 40.40
CA LEU A 311 8.60 34.75 40.40
C LEU A 311 7.72 33.88 41.34
N ALA A 312 7.15 34.45 42.40
CA ALA A 312 6.23 33.74 43.29
C ALA A 312 4.90 33.38 42.61
N ASP A 313 4.34 34.29 41.82
CA ASP A 313 3.09 34.09 41.09
C ASP A 313 3.30 33.18 39.88
N VAL A 314 4.44 33.33 39.19
CA VAL A 314 4.90 32.38 38.15
C VAL A 314 5.03 30.96 38.71
N LYS A 315 5.65 30.79 39.88
CA LYS A 315 5.68 29.49 40.58
C LYS A 315 4.28 28.97 40.89
N ALA A 316 3.38 29.83 41.36
CA ALA A 316 2.03 29.45 41.73
C ALA A 316 1.24 28.91 40.53
N PHE A 317 1.29 29.55 39.36
CA PHE A 317 0.57 29.04 38.18
C PHE A 317 1.27 27.89 37.45
N THR A 318 2.61 27.91 37.34
CA THR A 318 3.35 26.82 36.69
C THR A 318 3.29 25.52 37.50
N SER A 319 3.15 25.61 38.83
CA SER A 319 2.85 24.45 39.69
C SER A 319 1.47 23.83 39.40
N LYS A 320 0.43 24.64 39.12
CA LYS A 320 -0.89 24.14 38.69
C LYS A 320 -0.78 23.40 37.36
N SER A 321 -0.06 23.98 36.39
CA SER A 321 0.04 23.45 35.04
C SER A 321 1.04 22.29 34.86
N LYS A 322 1.91 22.00 35.84
CA LYS A 322 2.99 21.00 35.75
C LYS A 322 2.59 19.63 35.16
N LYS A 323 1.38 19.14 35.47
CA LYS A 323 0.82 17.89 34.94
C LYS A 323 0.47 17.96 33.45
N ASN A 324 0.01 19.13 33.00
CA ASN A 324 -0.52 19.37 31.66
C ASN A 324 0.56 19.91 30.71
N GLY A 325 1.56 20.60 31.25
CA GLY A 325 2.66 21.23 30.51
C GLY A 325 2.39 22.66 30.02
N TRP A 326 1.19 23.19 30.24
CA TRP A 326 0.70 24.44 29.63
C TRP A 326 -0.06 25.33 30.62
N SER A 327 0.36 26.58 30.75
CA SER A 327 -0.39 27.65 31.43
C SER A 327 -0.97 28.64 30.41
N LYS A 328 -2.17 29.15 30.66
CA LYS A 328 -2.75 30.32 29.96
C LYS A 328 -2.51 31.65 30.70
N GLU A 329 -1.76 31.62 31.80
CA GLU A 329 -1.41 32.79 32.62
C GLU A 329 -0.09 33.47 32.14
N TRP A 330 0.44 33.09 30.97
CA TRP A 330 1.56 33.78 30.30
C TRP A 330 1.05 34.90 29.37
N PRO A 331 1.77 36.03 29.23
CA PRO A 331 1.40 37.08 28.28
C PRO A 331 1.65 36.60 26.84
N LEU A 332 0.67 36.83 25.95
CA LEU A 332 0.73 36.42 24.55
C LEU A 332 1.11 37.59 23.65
N ALA A 333 1.80 37.29 22.55
CA ALA A 333 2.09 38.23 21.48
C ALA A 333 1.10 38.06 20.32
N ALA A 334 0.73 39.15 19.66
CA ALA A 334 0.02 39.10 18.37
C ALA A 334 1.05 38.97 17.24
N ASP A 335 1.50 37.74 16.99
CA ASP A 335 2.60 37.44 16.05
C ASP A 335 2.26 36.21 15.19
N GLU A 336 1.83 36.46 13.96
CA GLU A 336 1.33 35.44 13.04
C GLU A 336 2.45 34.56 12.47
N GLU A 337 3.65 35.13 12.21
CA GLU A 337 4.79 34.35 11.72
C GLU A 337 5.24 33.33 12.78
N ARG A 338 5.41 33.77 14.04
CA ARG A 338 5.74 32.86 15.15
C ARG A 338 4.63 31.84 15.38
N SER A 339 3.36 32.22 15.26
CA SER A 339 2.22 31.29 15.38
C SER A 339 2.30 30.17 14.33
N ASN A 340 2.49 30.52 13.06
CA ASN A 340 2.59 29.55 11.96
C ASN A 340 3.82 28.64 12.09
N LEU A 341 4.97 29.19 12.49
CA LEU A 341 6.19 28.41 12.77
C LEU A 341 6.02 27.46 13.98
N LEU A 342 5.35 27.91 15.06
CA LEU A 342 5.04 27.09 16.23
C LEU A 342 4.10 25.93 15.88
N GLU A 343 3.10 26.16 15.04
CA GLU A 343 2.16 25.13 14.61
C GLU A 343 2.82 24.08 13.72
N GLU A 344 3.67 24.46 12.75
CA GLU A 344 4.39 23.46 11.94
C GLU A 344 5.36 22.62 12.79
N ILE A 345 6.05 23.24 13.75
CA ILE A 345 6.88 22.54 14.75
C ILE A 345 6.03 21.56 15.58
N ARG A 346 4.85 21.99 16.05
CA ARG A 346 3.90 21.14 16.80
C ARG A 346 3.48 19.93 15.98
N LEU A 347 3.02 20.13 14.75
CA LEU A 347 2.56 19.06 13.86
C LEU A 347 3.66 18.03 13.57
N LEU A 348 4.90 18.47 13.36
CA LEU A 348 6.05 17.56 13.19
C LEU A 348 6.35 16.77 14.47
N LEU A 349 6.33 17.42 15.65
CA LEU A 349 6.58 16.74 16.93
C LEU A 349 5.45 15.75 17.29
N VAL A 350 4.17 16.08 17.04
CA VAL A 350 3.04 15.15 17.18
C VAL A 350 3.25 13.94 16.27
N LYS A 351 3.53 14.17 14.98
CA LYS A 351 3.80 13.11 14.00
C LYS A 351 4.96 12.20 14.45
N PHE A 352 6.01 12.75 15.05
CA PHE A 352 7.14 11.96 15.58
C PHE A 352 6.79 11.17 16.85
N CYS A 353 5.84 11.65 17.64
CA CYS A 353 5.25 10.91 18.77
C CYS A 353 4.38 9.74 18.31
N ASP A 354 3.49 9.95 17.34
CA ASP A 354 2.60 8.91 16.80
C ASP A 354 3.39 7.79 16.13
N HIS A 355 4.41 8.17 15.35
CA HIS A 355 5.36 7.22 14.74
C HIS A 355 6.37 6.65 15.77
N GLN A 356 6.35 7.10 17.02
CA GLN A 356 7.24 6.68 18.12
C GLN A 356 8.75 6.86 17.84
N ILE A 357 9.12 7.75 16.92
CA ILE A 357 10.50 8.02 16.49
C ILE A 357 11.18 9.16 17.25
N LEU A 358 10.43 9.85 18.11
CA LEU A 358 10.97 10.91 18.95
C LEU A 358 11.84 10.31 20.07
N SER A 359 13.14 10.64 20.07
CA SER A 359 14.09 10.21 21.10
C SER A 359 14.31 11.29 22.16
N CYS A 360 14.78 10.88 23.34
CA CYS A 360 15.15 11.83 24.39
C CYS A 360 16.20 12.85 23.93
N ILE A 361 17.16 12.48 23.06
CA ILE A 361 18.20 13.42 22.61
C ILE A 361 17.59 14.51 21.71
N ILE A 362 16.55 14.19 20.92
CA ILE A 362 15.82 15.19 20.11
C ILE A 362 15.05 16.14 21.02
N ARG A 363 14.33 15.63 22.03
CA ARG A 363 13.73 16.47 23.08
C ARG A 363 14.78 17.37 23.73
N ASP A 364 15.88 16.81 24.19
CA ASP A 364 16.90 17.52 24.97
C ASP A 364 17.59 18.62 24.13
N TRP A 365 17.77 18.39 22.82
CA TRP A 365 18.25 19.42 21.90
C TRP A 365 17.22 20.52 21.64
N VAL A 366 15.95 20.17 21.37
CA VAL A 366 14.86 21.14 21.12
C VAL A 366 14.62 22.00 22.37
N MET A 367 14.62 21.40 23.56
CA MET A 367 14.49 22.09 24.85
C MET A 367 15.70 22.96 25.21
N ARG A 368 16.89 22.64 24.69
CA ARG A 368 18.11 23.43 24.97
C ARG A 368 18.06 24.82 24.32
N ILE A 369 17.45 24.96 23.14
CA ILE A 369 17.38 26.24 22.40
C ILE A 369 16.63 27.33 23.20
N PRO A 370 15.38 27.15 23.68
CA PRO A 370 14.70 28.16 24.49
C PRO A 370 15.38 28.39 25.84
N LEU A 371 16.01 27.38 26.45
CA LEU A 371 16.77 27.56 27.68
C LEU A 371 18.06 28.37 27.46
N GLU A 372 18.77 28.19 26.34
CA GLU A 372 19.92 29.02 25.98
C GLU A 372 19.49 30.44 25.57
N HIS A 373 18.37 30.61 24.86
CA HIS A 373 17.81 31.91 24.50
C HIS A 373 17.38 32.71 25.76
N LEU A 374 16.59 32.12 26.67
CA LEU A 374 16.17 32.80 27.91
C LEU A 374 17.33 33.14 28.85
N VAL A 375 18.41 32.35 28.85
CA VAL A 375 19.64 32.69 29.61
C VAL A 375 20.38 33.90 28.99
N LYS A 376 20.33 34.12 27.66
CA LYS A 376 20.85 35.37 27.05
C LYS A 376 20.07 36.61 27.53
N LEU A 377 18.77 36.45 27.83
CA LEU A 377 17.89 37.49 28.39
C LEU A 377 18.02 37.62 29.92
N GLU A 378 19.12 37.12 30.49
CA GLU A 378 19.47 37.13 31.91
C GLU A 378 18.50 36.34 32.83
N VAL A 379 17.66 35.46 32.29
CA VAL A 379 16.83 34.60 33.14
C VAL A 379 17.71 33.52 33.77
N SER A 380 17.77 33.49 35.10
CA SER A 380 18.62 32.54 35.81
C SER A 380 18.18 31.08 35.56
N ARG A 381 19.13 30.14 35.50
CA ARG A 381 18.82 28.70 35.38
C ARG A 381 17.92 28.20 36.53
N GLN A 382 18.02 28.79 37.72
CA GLN A 382 17.10 28.46 38.81
C GLN A 382 15.68 28.93 38.51
N SER A 383 15.52 30.16 38.01
CA SER A 383 14.22 30.72 37.60
C SER A 383 13.54 29.86 36.51
N LEU A 384 14.30 29.23 35.61
CA LEU A 384 13.79 28.35 34.54
C LEU A 384 13.34 26.95 35.06
N ASN A 385 13.98 26.45 36.11
CA ASN A 385 13.55 25.22 36.81
C ASN A 385 12.33 25.51 37.70
N ASP A 386 12.37 26.63 38.42
CA ASP A 386 11.34 27.14 39.33
C ASP A 386 10.00 27.45 38.63
N SER A 387 10.06 27.91 37.38
CA SER A 387 8.90 28.13 36.49
C SER A 387 8.52 26.89 35.66
N HIS A 388 9.21 25.77 35.88
CA HIS A 388 9.06 24.50 35.16
C HIS A 388 9.21 24.56 33.62
N LEU A 389 9.63 25.69 33.05
CA LEU A 389 9.89 25.84 31.61
C LEU A 389 10.94 24.84 31.10
N ALA A 390 11.90 24.45 31.95
CA ALA A 390 12.86 23.39 31.61
C ALA A 390 12.25 21.96 31.49
N GLU A 391 11.02 21.75 31.96
CA GLU A 391 10.31 20.45 31.90
C GLU A 391 9.21 20.40 30.82
N THR A 392 8.89 21.51 30.14
CA THR A 392 7.66 21.67 29.33
C THR A 392 7.90 22.23 27.93
N PRO A 393 7.23 21.71 26.88
CA PRO A 393 7.40 22.23 25.51
C PRO A 393 6.91 23.68 25.35
N GLN A 394 6.09 24.21 26.27
CA GLN A 394 5.67 25.62 26.27
C GLN A 394 6.86 26.61 26.30
N SER A 395 8.06 26.21 26.72
CA SER A 395 9.25 27.06 26.59
C SER A 395 9.59 27.42 25.14
N ILE A 396 9.19 26.60 24.16
CA ILE A 396 9.41 26.85 22.72
C ILE A 396 8.64 28.10 22.25
N CYS A 397 7.48 28.40 22.86
CA CYS A 397 6.68 29.60 22.59
C CYS A 397 7.38 30.93 22.93
N PHE A 398 8.49 30.89 23.69
CA PHE A 398 9.33 32.05 24.04
C PHE A 398 10.42 32.34 22.99
N LEU A 399 10.39 31.68 21.82
CA LEU A 399 11.38 31.86 20.76
C LEU A 399 10.91 32.84 19.67
N GLU A 400 11.87 33.54 19.08
CA GLU A 400 11.72 34.35 17.88
C GLU A 400 11.81 33.49 16.59
N CYS A 401 11.41 34.05 15.45
CA CYS A 401 11.31 33.35 14.16
C CYS A 401 12.62 32.66 13.74
N HIS A 402 13.78 33.23 14.06
CA HIS A 402 15.09 32.66 13.76
C HIS A 402 15.37 31.35 14.51
N GLU A 403 15.21 31.33 15.84
CA GLU A 403 15.35 30.12 16.66
C GLU A 403 14.28 29.06 16.33
N LEU A 404 13.04 29.48 16.04
CA LEU A 404 11.98 28.58 15.56
C LEU A 404 12.37 27.94 14.22
N ASN A 405 12.87 28.72 13.26
CA ASN A 405 13.37 28.20 11.98
C ASN A 405 14.54 27.22 12.16
N GLN A 406 15.42 27.38 13.15
CA GLN A 406 16.47 26.39 13.42
C GLN A 406 15.88 25.03 13.88
N ILE A 407 14.86 25.06 14.76
CA ILE A 407 14.15 23.85 15.19
C ILE A 407 13.43 23.22 13.99
N LEU A 408 12.65 24.01 13.24
CA LEU A 408 11.87 23.57 12.10
C LEU A 408 12.73 22.91 11.01
N ASN A 409 13.86 23.53 10.66
CA ASN A 409 14.80 22.98 9.68
C ASN A 409 15.45 21.66 10.15
N LEU A 410 15.73 21.47 11.45
CA LEU A 410 16.10 20.14 11.96
C LEU A 410 14.95 19.15 11.74
N LEU A 411 13.74 19.47 12.21
CA LEU A 411 12.62 18.54 12.19
C LEU A 411 12.26 18.11 10.76
N LYS A 412 12.23 19.03 9.79
CA LYS A 412 12.01 18.75 8.35
C LYS A 412 12.99 17.72 7.75
N THR A 413 14.18 17.55 8.32
CA THR A 413 15.17 16.55 7.83
C THR A 413 14.97 15.14 8.39
N ILE A 414 14.16 15.00 9.46
CA ILE A 414 13.87 13.72 10.12
C ILE A 414 12.74 13.02 9.37
N ARG A 415 12.98 11.76 8.97
CA ARG A 415 12.00 10.97 8.22
C ARG A 415 11.00 10.31 9.16
N CYS A 416 9.71 10.42 8.83
CA CYS A 416 8.63 9.71 9.52
C CYS A 416 8.52 8.24 9.08
N GLU A 417 8.92 7.94 7.85
CA GLU A 417 8.64 6.67 7.17
C GLU A 417 9.89 6.03 6.56
N ARG A 418 9.78 4.74 6.24
CA ARG A 418 10.89 3.91 5.77
C ARG A 418 10.40 2.87 4.75
N ASN A 419 10.72 3.11 3.48
CA ASN A 419 10.33 2.27 2.34
C ASN A 419 11.22 1.00 2.25
N ASP A 420 11.15 0.14 3.28
CA ASP A 420 11.89 -1.13 3.36
C ASP A 420 11.04 -2.39 3.14
N GLY A 421 9.78 -2.24 2.75
CA GLY A 421 8.86 -3.34 2.46
C GLY A 421 8.10 -3.89 3.68
N THR A 422 8.43 -3.50 4.91
CA THR A 422 7.78 -4.02 6.14
C THR A 422 6.24 -3.98 6.09
N GLU A 423 5.68 -2.87 5.61
CA GLU A 423 4.23 -2.66 5.45
C GLU A 423 3.58 -3.72 4.55
N LEU A 424 4.25 -4.10 3.45
CA LEU A 424 3.77 -5.10 2.50
C LEU A 424 3.94 -6.51 3.09
N VAL A 425 5.05 -6.78 3.79
CA VAL A 425 5.25 -8.06 4.48
C VAL A 425 4.18 -8.29 5.55
N CYS A 426 3.80 -7.27 6.33
CA CYS A 426 2.66 -7.37 7.26
C CYS A 426 1.36 -7.70 6.51
N LYS A 427 1.03 -6.98 5.43
CA LYS A 427 -0.19 -7.22 4.63
C LYS A 427 -0.24 -8.62 4.01
N ALA A 428 0.90 -9.17 3.55
CA ALA A 428 0.99 -10.55 3.09
C ALA A 428 0.70 -11.55 4.23
N VAL A 429 1.20 -11.28 5.45
CA VAL A 429 0.92 -12.11 6.63
C VAL A 429 -0.56 -12.05 7.01
N ASP A 430 -1.14 -10.85 7.11
CA ASP A 430 -2.54 -10.66 7.50
C ASP A 430 -3.49 -11.38 6.50
N SER A 431 -3.20 -11.28 5.20
CA SER A 431 -3.89 -12.00 4.11
C SER A 431 -3.82 -13.53 4.22
N GLN A 432 -2.72 -14.09 4.76
CA GLN A 432 -2.60 -15.53 5.01
C GLN A 432 -3.26 -15.97 6.32
N LEU A 433 -3.25 -15.12 7.35
CA LEU A 433 -3.89 -15.41 8.64
C LEU A 433 -5.42 -15.40 8.55
N ASP A 434 -6.02 -14.46 7.82
CA ASP A 434 -7.49 -14.45 7.64
C ASP A 434 -8.02 -15.62 6.79
N ARG A 435 -7.15 -16.29 6.00
CA ARG A 435 -7.48 -17.55 5.29
C ARG A 435 -7.51 -18.75 6.23
N THR A 436 -6.63 -18.82 7.23
CA THR A 436 -6.53 -19.95 8.17
C THR A 436 -7.40 -19.79 9.42
N ARG A 437 -8.08 -18.64 9.56
CA ARG A 437 -8.92 -18.27 10.70
C ARG A 437 -10.25 -19.03 10.72
N VAL A 438 -10.31 -20.07 11.55
CA VAL A 438 -11.55 -20.79 11.90
C VAL A 438 -12.54 -19.85 12.58
N LYS A 439 -13.83 -20.05 12.32
CA LYS A 439 -14.93 -19.17 12.76
C LYS A 439 -15.97 -19.90 13.62
N GLU A 440 -15.96 -21.23 13.57
CA GLU A 440 -16.92 -22.17 14.14
C GLU A 440 -16.53 -22.64 15.56
N THR A 441 -17.50 -22.79 16.46
CA THR A 441 -17.26 -23.41 17.77
C THR A 441 -17.31 -24.94 17.67
N ILE A 442 -16.37 -25.61 18.33
CA ILE A 442 -16.41 -27.07 18.53
C ILE A 442 -16.24 -27.29 20.04
N ASP A 443 -17.29 -27.79 20.69
CA ASP A 443 -17.34 -28.03 22.14
C ASP A 443 -17.37 -29.55 22.43
N PHE A 444 -17.41 -29.97 23.69
CA PHE A 444 -17.50 -31.39 24.08
C PHE A 444 -18.51 -31.63 25.20
N ASP A 445 -18.95 -32.89 25.34
CA ASP A 445 -19.62 -33.37 26.55
C ASP A 445 -18.62 -33.62 27.70
N GLU A 446 -19.13 -33.81 28.92
CA GLU A 446 -18.30 -34.06 30.13
C GLU A 446 -17.33 -35.24 30.00
N LYS A 447 -17.64 -36.25 29.17
CA LYS A 447 -16.86 -37.49 29.04
C LYS A 447 -16.02 -37.53 27.77
N PHE A 448 -15.92 -36.44 27.01
CA PHE A 448 -15.19 -36.36 25.73
C PHE A 448 -15.50 -37.57 24.82
N SER A 449 -16.80 -37.89 24.75
CA SER A 449 -17.37 -38.99 23.97
C SER A 449 -18.04 -38.47 22.69
N PHE A 450 -18.49 -37.20 22.70
CA PHE A 450 -19.12 -36.50 21.60
C PHE A 450 -18.49 -35.11 21.39
N ALA A 451 -18.05 -34.84 20.16
CA ALA A 451 -17.76 -33.48 19.71
C ALA A 451 -19.08 -32.78 19.33
N LEU A 452 -19.30 -31.60 19.88
CA LEU A 452 -20.53 -30.83 19.74
C LEU A 452 -20.33 -29.73 18.70
N LEU A 453 -21.07 -29.85 17.60
CA LEU A 453 -20.99 -28.90 16.48
C LEU A 453 -21.68 -27.57 16.81
N ASP A 454 -21.20 -26.51 16.18
CA ASP A 454 -21.69 -25.14 16.35
C ASP A 454 -23.22 -25.00 16.15
N LYS A 455 -23.94 -24.69 17.23
CA LYS A 455 -25.40 -24.42 17.22
C LYS A 455 -25.86 -23.35 16.22
N ARG A 456 -24.96 -22.53 15.66
CA ARG A 456 -25.25 -21.59 14.57
C ARG A 456 -25.57 -22.31 13.25
N LEU A 457 -25.04 -23.52 13.02
CA LEU A 457 -25.33 -24.32 11.82
C LEU A 457 -26.82 -24.72 11.69
N LEU A 458 -27.54 -24.78 12.81
CA LEU A 458 -29.00 -25.01 12.86
C LEU A 458 -29.85 -23.73 12.64
N LYS A 459 -29.27 -22.52 12.80
CA LYS A 459 -29.99 -21.22 12.76
C LYS A 459 -29.67 -20.44 11.49
N SER A 460 -30.66 -19.74 10.93
CA SER A 460 -30.52 -18.99 9.66
C SER A 460 -30.06 -17.53 9.77
N ASN A 461 -29.40 -17.16 10.88
CA ASN A 461 -28.89 -15.81 11.18
C ASN A 461 -27.38 -15.82 11.49
N LYS A 462 -26.67 -14.77 11.04
CA LYS A 462 -25.27 -14.52 11.42
C LYS A 462 -25.20 -13.94 12.84
N ALA A 463 -24.30 -14.47 13.66
CA ALA A 463 -24.01 -14.01 15.02
C ALA A 463 -22.52 -14.22 15.35
N LEU A 464 -22.04 -13.54 16.40
CA LEU A 464 -20.62 -13.31 16.75
C LEU A 464 -19.68 -14.49 16.49
N LEU A 465 -18.51 -14.21 15.92
CA LEU A 465 -17.45 -15.20 15.65
C LEU A 465 -16.70 -15.55 16.94
N ASP A 466 -16.38 -16.83 17.13
CA ASP A 466 -15.45 -17.24 18.18
C ASP A 466 -14.00 -17.05 17.69
N ASN A 467 -13.35 -16.02 18.22
CA ASN A 467 -11.96 -15.71 17.96
C ASN A 467 -11.02 -16.19 19.09
N GLU A 468 -11.56 -16.76 20.16
CA GLU A 468 -10.79 -17.14 21.35
C GLU A 468 -10.48 -18.65 21.39
N GLY A 469 -11.33 -19.47 20.76
CA GLY A 469 -11.10 -20.91 20.63
C GLY A 469 -11.21 -21.68 21.96
N THR A 470 -11.93 -21.11 22.92
CA THR A 470 -12.19 -21.69 24.25
C THR A 470 -13.12 -22.90 24.13
N ILE A 471 -12.76 -24.01 24.78
CA ILE A 471 -13.54 -25.25 24.75
C ILE A 471 -14.52 -25.27 25.91
N ASN A 472 -15.82 -25.30 25.62
CA ASN A 472 -16.85 -25.43 26.64
C ASN A 472 -17.19 -26.92 26.86
N VAL A 473 -17.49 -27.26 28.11
CA VAL A 473 -18.03 -28.58 28.50
C VAL A 473 -19.53 -28.42 28.74
N LEU A 474 -20.36 -29.19 28.02
CA LEU A 474 -21.79 -28.90 27.88
C LEU A 474 -22.63 -30.18 27.83
N ASP A 475 -23.77 -30.20 28.54
CA ASP A 475 -24.81 -31.21 28.29
C ASP A 475 -25.41 -30.98 26.88
N PRO A 476 -25.29 -31.96 25.95
CA PRO A 476 -25.82 -31.82 24.60
C PRO A 476 -27.33 -31.56 24.56
N ASN A 477 -28.08 -32.18 25.47
CA ASN A 477 -29.54 -32.06 25.56
C ASN A 477 -29.93 -30.61 25.87
N VAL A 478 -29.29 -30.02 26.89
CA VAL A 478 -29.53 -28.62 27.29
C VAL A 478 -29.04 -27.65 26.22
N HIS A 479 -27.89 -27.92 25.58
CA HIS A 479 -27.29 -27.03 24.58
C HIS A 479 -28.20 -26.84 23.35
N TYR A 480 -28.75 -27.92 22.80
CA TYR A 480 -29.54 -27.87 21.57
C TYR A 480 -31.06 -27.71 21.80
N ALA A 481 -31.60 -27.98 23.00
CA ALA A 481 -33.04 -27.91 23.26
C ALA A 481 -33.69 -26.55 22.90
N LYS A 482 -32.98 -25.43 23.14
CA LYS A 482 -33.45 -24.06 22.87
C LYS A 482 -33.12 -23.57 21.45
N VAL A 483 -32.69 -24.46 20.55
CA VAL A 483 -32.28 -24.12 19.17
C VAL A 483 -33.37 -24.51 18.17
N HIS A 484 -33.75 -23.56 17.32
CA HIS A 484 -34.79 -23.70 16.30
C HIS A 484 -34.18 -24.21 14.99
N ALA A 485 -34.34 -25.51 14.72
CA ALA A 485 -33.61 -26.24 13.67
C ALA A 485 -34.32 -26.21 12.29
N GLN A 486 -34.52 -25.02 11.73
CA GLN A 486 -35.17 -24.82 10.42
C GLN A 486 -34.21 -24.35 9.31
N GLY A 487 -32.90 -24.21 9.57
CA GLY A 487 -31.91 -23.79 8.58
C GLY A 487 -31.24 -24.93 7.81
N ASP A 488 -30.82 -24.65 6.58
CA ASP A 488 -29.97 -25.48 5.71
C ASP A 488 -28.49 -25.03 5.70
N ASN A 489 -28.11 -24.15 6.62
CA ASN A 489 -26.75 -23.62 6.77
C ASN A 489 -25.70 -24.72 6.93
N ILE A 490 -26.01 -25.81 7.64
CA ILE A 490 -25.12 -26.96 7.77
C ILE A 490 -24.75 -27.60 6.43
N ILE A 491 -25.68 -27.71 5.47
CA ILE A 491 -25.40 -28.29 4.14
C ILE A 491 -24.49 -27.36 3.34
N SER A 492 -24.74 -26.05 3.44
CA SER A 492 -23.87 -25.03 2.84
C SER A 492 -22.45 -25.09 3.43
N TRP A 493 -22.34 -25.34 4.72
CA TRP A 493 -21.06 -25.43 5.45
C TRP A 493 -20.31 -26.76 5.20
N LEU A 494 -21.00 -27.88 5.00
CA LEU A 494 -20.39 -29.16 4.62
C LEU A 494 -19.79 -29.12 3.20
N VAL A 495 -20.44 -28.42 2.27
CA VAL A 495 -19.96 -28.26 0.88
C VAL A 495 -18.90 -27.14 0.77
N ASP A 496 -18.86 -26.20 1.71
CA ASP A 496 -17.82 -25.17 1.77
C ASP A 496 -16.48 -25.75 2.28
N TYR A 497 -15.65 -26.19 1.33
CA TYR A 497 -14.27 -26.61 1.56
C TYR A 497 -13.25 -25.46 1.45
N SER A 498 -13.67 -24.18 1.33
CA SER A 498 -12.72 -23.08 1.09
C SER A 498 -11.78 -22.79 2.27
N SER A 499 -12.17 -23.18 3.49
CA SER A 499 -11.40 -23.04 4.73
C SER A 499 -10.57 -24.28 5.11
N VAL A 500 -10.46 -25.26 4.22
CA VAL A 500 -9.90 -26.60 4.51
C VAL A 500 -8.63 -26.83 3.68
N ASP A 501 -7.46 -26.77 4.33
CA ASP A 501 -6.20 -27.26 3.73
C ASP A 501 -6.37 -28.76 3.39
N LYS A 502 -6.06 -29.16 2.16
CA LYS A 502 -6.31 -30.53 1.68
C LYS A 502 -5.20 -31.53 2.03
N SER A 503 -4.16 -31.12 2.76
CA SER A 503 -2.92 -31.89 2.93
C SER A 503 -2.81 -32.74 4.21
N PHE A 504 -3.90 -33.00 4.94
CA PHE A 504 -3.85 -33.81 6.19
C PHE A 504 -3.68 -35.33 5.94
N PRO A 505 -2.87 -36.04 6.75
CA PRO A 505 -2.10 -35.54 7.89
C PRO A 505 -0.76 -34.90 7.48
N LYS A 506 -0.56 -33.65 7.89
CA LYS A 506 0.69 -32.89 7.75
C LYS A 506 1.16 -32.44 9.13
N PRO A 507 2.47 -32.39 9.45
CA PRO A 507 2.94 -31.87 10.72
C PRO A 507 2.58 -30.38 10.89
N ILE A 508 2.09 -29.99 12.07
CA ILE A 508 1.68 -28.60 12.39
C ILE A 508 2.84 -27.61 12.15
N ARG A 509 4.08 -28.06 12.35
CA ARG A 509 5.31 -27.31 12.05
C ARG A 509 5.39 -26.82 10.59
N LYS A 510 4.86 -27.58 9.62
CA LYS A 510 4.93 -27.28 8.17
C LYS A 510 3.84 -26.32 7.65
N HIS A 511 3.08 -25.69 8.54
CA HIS A 511 2.02 -24.75 8.17
C HIS A 511 2.59 -23.33 8.11
N ASN A 512 2.38 -22.66 6.96
CA ASN A 512 2.92 -21.34 6.64
C ASN A 512 4.45 -21.24 6.83
N LEU A 513 5.20 -22.35 6.71
CA LEU A 513 6.63 -22.42 7.03
C LEU A 513 7.49 -21.56 6.08
N ASP A 514 7.08 -21.47 4.82
CA ASP A 514 7.65 -20.60 3.80
C ASP A 514 7.63 -19.12 4.20
N ILE A 515 6.44 -18.58 4.45
CA ILE A 515 6.28 -17.18 4.87
C ILE A 515 6.81 -16.96 6.30
N TRP A 516 6.72 -17.95 7.20
CA TRP A 516 7.25 -17.87 8.57
C TRP A 516 8.77 -17.74 8.58
N VAL A 517 9.49 -18.58 7.83
CA VAL A 517 10.95 -18.47 7.71
C VAL A 517 11.30 -17.17 6.98
N ALA A 518 10.58 -16.78 5.93
CA ALA A 518 10.84 -15.51 5.24
C ALA A 518 10.76 -14.29 6.18
N VAL A 519 9.72 -14.22 7.02
CA VAL A 519 9.57 -13.16 8.03
C VAL A 519 10.63 -13.27 9.13
N LEU A 520 11.03 -14.47 9.57
CA LEU A 520 12.13 -14.62 10.53
C LEU A 520 13.45 -14.04 9.97
N LYS A 521 13.79 -14.36 8.70
CA LYS A 521 15.00 -13.81 8.07
C LYS A 521 14.89 -12.29 7.91
N ALA A 522 13.71 -11.74 7.61
CA ALA A 522 13.46 -10.31 7.60
C ALA A 522 13.69 -9.65 8.98
N VAL A 523 13.20 -10.25 10.07
CA VAL A 523 13.48 -9.75 11.44
C VAL A 523 14.99 -9.79 11.73
N GLN A 524 15.66 -10.92 11.48
CA GLN A 524 17.11 -11.07 11.67
C GLN A 524 17.91 -10.02 10.87
N PHE A 525 17.48 -9.70 9.64
CA PHE A 525 18.06 -8.63 8.82
C PHE A 525 17.80 -7.22 9.39
N THR A 526 16.67 -6.96 10.05
CA THR A 526 16.47 -5.71 10.80
C THR A 526 17.36 -5.63 12.04
N CYS A 527 17.58 -6.72 12.78
CA CYS A 527 18.54 -6.78 13.89
C CYS A 527 19.97 -6.45 13.42
N ARG A 528 20.46 -7.10 12.35
CA ARG A 528 21.75 -6.77 11.72
C ARG A 528 21.80 -5.34 11.17
N THR A 529 20.67 -4.79 10.73
CA THR A 529 20.59 -3.36 10.35
C THR A 529 20.74 -2.45 11.57
N LEU A 530 20.17 -2.80 12.74
CA LEU A 530 20.35 -2.05 13.99
C LEU A 530 21.81 -2.08 14.46
N GLU A 531 22.46 -3.24 14.44
CA GLU A 531 23.89 -3.40 14.79
C GLU A 531 24.77 -2.38 14.04
N THR A 532 24.65 -2.32 12.71
CA THR A 532 25.44 -1.38 11.89
C THR A 532 25.12 0.09 12.17
N LYS A 533 23.90 0.41 12.63
CA LYS A 533 23.50 1.78 13.01
C LYS A 533 24.00 2.16 14.39
N TYR A 534 23.96 1.25 15.35
CA TYR A 534 24.53 1.44 16.69
C TYR A 534 26.07 1.52 16.66
N ALA A 535 26.73 0.73 15.81
CA ALA A 535 28.17 0.88 15.55
C ALA A 535 28.51 2.28 15.01
N LYS A 536 27.75 2.77 14.01
CA LYS A 536 27.92 4.12 13.46
C LYS A 536 27.58 5.22 14.48
N LYS A 537 26.58 5.03 15.36
CA LYS A 537 26.32 5.94 16.49
C LYS A 537 27.53 6.00 17.42
N LYS A 538 28.07 4.85 17.82
CA LYS A 538 29.25 4.76 18.71
C LYS A 538 30.47 5.49 18.14
N GLN A 539 30.73 5.38 16.83
CA GLN A 539 31.81 6.13 16.15
C GLN A 539 31.58 7.65 16.22
N VAL A 540 30.37 8.13 15.92
CA VAL A 540 30.05 9.58 15.97
C VAL A 540 30.11 10.12 17.40
N LEU A 541 29.69 9.35 18.41
CA LEU A 541 29.81 9.74 19.83
C LEU A 541 31.27 9.83 20.31
N TYR A 542 32.17 8.96 19.83
CA TYR A 542 33.60 9.11 20.12
C TYR A 542 34.18 10.39 19.48
N TYR A 543 33.72 10.75 18.29
CA TYR A 543 34.14 11.99 17.61
C TYR A 543 33.58 13.24 18.32
N GLU A 544 32.33 13.21 18.78
CA GLU A 544 31.72 14.27 19.60
C GLU A 544 32.51 14.49 20.90
N ALA A 545 32.89 13.40 21.58
CA ALA A 545 33.76 13.46 22.75
C ALA A 545 35.16 14.02 22.43
N ALA A 546 35.74 13.67 21.28
CA ALA A 546 37.02 14.22 20.83
C ALA A 546 36.93 15.73 20.57
N LEU A 547 35.89 16.21 19.87
CA LEU A 547 35.68 17.66 19.65
C LEU A 547 35.42 18.43 20.92
N THR A 548 34.77 17.80 21.90
CA THR A 548 34.59 18.37 23.23
C THR A 548 35.95 18.58 23.91
N VAL A 549 36.87 17.63 23.81
CA VAL A 549 38.25 17.78 24.31
C VAL A 549 39.04 18.84 23.52
N VAL A 550 38.93 18.88 22.19
CA VAL A 550 39.55 19.93 21.34
C VAL A 550 39.08 21.33 21.74
N GLY A 551 37.78 21.52 21.94
CA GLY A 551 37.20 22.78 22.41
C GLY A 551 37.66 23.16 23.82
N ILE A 552 37.73 22.21 24.75
CA ILE A 552 38.23 22.43 26.12
C ILE A 552 39.71 22.85 26.12
N LEU A 553 40.54 22.33 25.21
CA LEU A 553 41.94 22.76 25.09
C LEU A 553 42.04 24.24 24.65
N CYS A 554 41.20 24.67 23.70
CA CYS A 554 41.14 26.08 23.28
C CYS A 554 40.62 26.99 24.40
N MET A 555 39.57 26.58 25.13
CA MET A 555 39.04 27.34 26.28
C MET A 555 40.06 27.51 27.40
N ARG A 556 40.84 26.47 27.72
CA ARG A 556 41.91 26.55 28.74
C ARG A 556 43.05 27.46 28.33
N GLU A 557 43.31 27.57 27.03
CA GLU A 557 44.24 28.57 26.51
C GLU A 557 43.66 29.98 26.66
N ASP A 558 42.37 30.21 26.41
CA ASP A 558 41.72 31.50 26.71
C ASP A 558 41.84 31.87 28.21
N GLU A 559 41.53 30.92 29.11
CA GLU A 559 41.67 31.07 30.57
C GLU A 559 43.11 31.42 30.98
N ARG A 560 44.11 30.86 30.27
CA ARG A 560 45.53 31.17 30.49
C ARG A 560 45.89 32.56 29.95
N ARG A 561 45.40 32.95 28.77
CA ARG A 561 45.64 34.26 28.14
C ARG A 561 45.10 35.43 28.95
N MET A 562 43.98 35.24 29.65
CA MET A 562 43.45 36.24 30.60
C MET A 562 44.42 36.62 31.73
N ASN A 563 45.48 35.83 31.93
CA ASN A 563 46.45 35.99 33.02
C ASN A 563 47.91 36.15 32.52
N LEU A 564 48.17 36.19 31.21
CA LEU A 564 49.51 36.23 30.62
C LEU A 564 49.62 37.20 29.43
N PRO A 565 50.77 37.87 29.23
CA PRO A 565 50.98 38.77 28.11
C PRO A 565 51.06 38.05 26.75
N GLU A 566 50.80 38.78 25.67
CA GLU A 566 50.59 38.24 24.31
C GLU A 566 51.79 37.47 23.73
N ASP A 567 53.02 37.79 24.16
CA ASP A 567 54.24 37.07 23.78
C ASP A 567 54.28 35.62 24.27
N GLN A 568 53.43 35.27 25.25
CA GLN A 568 53.38 33.94 25.86
C GLN A 568 52.16 33.12 25.41
N TRP A 569 51.38 33.62 24.44
CA TRP A 569 50.17 32.97 23.93
C TRP A 569 50.53 31.83 22.96
N ASN A 570 49.91 30.67 23.12
CA ASN A 570 50.02 29.55 22.19
C ASN A 570 48.86 29.62 21.21
N SER A 571 49.09 29.64 19.89
CA SER A 571 47.97 29.50 18.94
C SER A 571 47.23 28.18 19.17
N TYR A 572 45.91 28.15 18.96
CA TYR A 572 45.15 26.91 19.09
C TYR A 572 45.68 25.84 18.12
N ALA A 573 46.16 26.26 16.94
CA ALA A 573 46.76 25.36 15.96
C ALA A 573 48.09 24.74 16.43
N SER A 574 48.95 25.48 17.15
CA SER A 574 50.12 24.86 17.80
C SER A 574 49.67 23.91 18.90
N LEU A 575 48.91 24.42 19.88
CA LEU A 575 48.49 23.66 21.06
C LEU A 575 47.81 22.33 20.72
N LEU A 576 46.97 22.31 19.69
CA LEU A 576 46.31 21.08 19.22
C LEU A 576 47.27 20.15 18.46
N CYS A 577 48.19 20.68 17.66
CA CYS A 577 49.25 19.88 17.03
C CYS A 577 50.16 19.22 18.08
N ASP A 578 50.61 19.99 19.08
CA ASP A 578 51.45 19.51 20.18
C ASP A 578 50.72 18.40 20.98
N LYS A 579 49.41 18.57 21.22
CA LYS A 579 48.58 17.54 21.87
C LYS A 579 48.26 16.32 21.00
N CYS A 580 48.41 16.43 19.68
CA CYS A 580 48.36 15.28 18.78
C CYS A 580 49.66 14.48 18.83
N GLU A 581 50.81 15.15 18.83
CA GLU A 581 52.13 14.51 18.91
C GLU A 581 52.35 13.81 20.26
N GLU A 582 51.90 14.39 21.38
CA GLU A 582 51.86 13.71 22.70
C GLU A 582 51.09 12.38 22.69
N ARG A 583 50.04 12.28 21.86
CA ARG A 583 49.09 11.17 21.86
C ARG A 583 49.38 10.11 20.79
N ALA A 584 50.12 10.49 19.74
CA ALA A 584 50.51 9.65 18.63
C ALA A 584 51.07 8.26 19.02
N PRO A 585 51.88 8.08 20.08
CA PRO A 585 52.43 6.76 20.43
C PRO A 585 51.39 5.70 20.85
N GLY A 586 50.14 6.10 21.12
CA GLY A 586 49.08 5.19 21.58
C GLY A 586 48.09 4.84 20.48
N ASN A 587 48.17 3.63 19.92
CA ASN A 587 47.23 3.07 18.91
C ASN A 587 45.81 2.77 19.45
N SER A 588 45.24 3.65 20.27
CA SER A 588 43.88 3.54 20.80
C SER A 588 42.85 4.14 19.83
N LEU A 589 41.64 3.59 19.81
CA LEU A 589 40.53 4.17 19.03
C LEU A 589 40.27 5.64 19.42
N THR A 590 40.46 5.98 20.69
CA THR A 590 40.32 7.36 21.21
C THR A 590 41.39 8.30 20.63
N THR A 591 42.61 7.80 20.42
CA THR A 591 43.70 8.54 19.78
C THR A 591 43.40 8.82 18.32
N ILE A 592 43.05 7.78 17.56
CA ILE A 592 42.76 7.87 16.12
C ILE A 592 41.62 8.87 15.89
N VAL A 593 40.53 8.74 16.64
CA VAL A 593 39.37 9.65 16.53
C VAL A 593 39.71 11.09 16.98
N PHE A 594 40.65 11.28 17.91
CA PHE A 594 41.15 12.62 18.27
C PHE A 594 42.03 13.24 17.20
N LEU A 595 42.85 12.45 16.50
CA LEU A 595 43.64 12.90 15.35
C LEU A 595 42.74 13.29 14.17
N CYS A 596 41.76 12.43 13.81
CA CYS A 596 40.74 12.76 12.81
C CYS A 596 40.01 14.07 13.17
N ALA A 597 39.64 14.25 14.44
CA ALA A 597 39.01 15.49 14.91
C ALA A 597 39.87 16.75 14.71
N VAL A 598 41.16 16.71 15.04
CA VAL A 598 42.07 17.87 14.87
C VAL A 598 42.37 18.13 13.39
N ARG A 599 42.60 17.07 12.60
CA ARG A 599 42.70 17.17 11.14
C ARG A 599 41.46 17.85 10.56
N ASP A 600 40.27 17.30 10.79
CA ASP A 600 39.01 17.82 10.26
C ASP A 600 38.79 19.31 10.61
N VAL A 601 39.20 19.75 11.82
CA VAL A 601 39.17 21.15 12.25
C VAL A 601 40.17 22.02 11.47
N PHE A 602 41.41 21.55 11.26
CA PHE A 602 42.42 22.29 10.48
C PHE A 602 42.10 22.30 8.97
N GLU A 603 41.39 21.29 8.49
CA GLU A 603 40.94 21.19 7.09
C GLU A 603 39.63 21.93 6.82
N GLN A 604 38.95 22.44 7.85
CA GLN A 604 37.62 23.05 7.77
C GLN A 604 36.60 22.11 7.10
N ALA A 605 36.64 20.83 7.49
CA ALA A 605 35.80 19.79 6.92
C ALA A 605 34.30 20.10 7.09
N SER A 606 33.49 19.75 6.08
CA SER A 606 32.03 19.91 6.10
C SER A 606 31.29 18.90 6.99
N GLY A 607 32.04 18.03 7.69
CA GLY A 607 31.50 17.07 8.63
C GLY A 607 32.53 16.02 9.09
N PRO A 608 32.16 15.18 10.07
CA PRO A 608 33.06 14.25 10.72
C PRO A 608 33.49 13.10 9.81
N THR A 609 34.80 13.05 9.53
CA THR A 609 35.49 12.04 8.72
C THR A 609 36.22 11.08 9.66
N VAL A 610 35.57 9.95 9.96
CA VAL A 610 36.13 8.87 10.79
C VAL A 610 36.56 7.72 9.88
N ASP A 611 37.66 7.96 9.19
CA ASP A 611 38.51 6.98 8.54
C ASP A 611 39.48 6.34 9.54
N TYR A 612 40.22 5.33 9.09
CA TYR A 612 41.38 4.77 9.80
C TYR A 612 42.60 4.96 8.87
N PRO A 613 43.12 6.20 8.74
CA PRO A 613 44.29 6.48 7.91
C PRO A 613 45.55 5.91 8.58
N ASP A 614 46.68 5.97 7.87
CA ASP A 614 47.96 5.87 8.57
C ASP A 614 48.11 7.02 9.58
N LEU A 615 48.70 6.72 10.73
CA LEU A 615 48.77 7.66 11.84
C LEU A 615 49.75 8.80 11.55
N GLU A 616 50.85 8.50 10.83
CA GLU A 616 51.88 9.47 10.49
C GLU A 616 51.41 10.37 9.35
N ASP A 617 50.76 9.83 8.32
CA ASP A 617 50.09 10.63 7.26
C ASP A 617 49.11 11.65 7.86
N CYS A 618 48.33 11.23 8.86
CA CYS A 618 47.38 12.09 9.56
C CYS A 618 48.08 13.18 10.39
N LEU A 619 49.16 12.85 11.09
CA LEU A 619 49.99 13.82 11.83
C LEU A 619 50.65 14.81 10.87
N ASP A 620 51.10 14.37 9.71
CA ASP A 620 51.76 15.22 8.73
C ASP A 620 50.82 16.27 8.12
N LEU A 621 49.54 15.92 7.90
CA LEU A 621 48.49 16.87 7.52
C LEU A 621 48.21 17.91 8.63
N ILE A 622 48.31 17.52 9.90
CA ILE A 622 48.15 18.40 11.07
C ILE A 622 49.36 19.34 11.18
N ARG A 623 50.60 18.82 11.10
CA ARG A 623 51.86 19.60 11.14
C ARG A 623 51.92 20.68 10.07
N LYS A 624 51.54 20.35 8.82
CA LYS A 624 51.47 21.28 7.68
C LYS A 624 50.53 22.47 7.90
N ARG A 625 49.68 22.41 8.94
CA ARG A 625 48.63 23.39 9.25
C ARG A 625 48.81 24.08 10.63
N LYS A 626 49.96 23.89 11.31
CA LYS A 626 50.27 24.44 12.65
C LYS A 626 50.19 25.97 12.78
N SER A 627 50.21 26.70 11.66
CA SER A 627 50.12 28.17 11.58
C SER A 627 48.69 28.73 11.38
N LEU A 628 47.65 27.90 11.43
CA LEU A 628 46.26 28.35 11.29
C LEU A 628 45.82 29.32 12.40
N SER A 629 45.03 30.34 12.04
CA SER A 629 44.57 31.33 13.01
C SER A 629 43.46 30.81 13.91
N ASP A 630 43.50 31.24 15.17
CA ASP A 630 42.54 30.89 16.22
C ASP A 630 41.08 31.13 15.82
N SER A 631 40.81 32.18 15.03
CA SER A 631 39.46 32.52 14.57
C SER A 631 38.88 31.51 13.57
N ILE A 632 39.73 30.88 12.75
CA ILE A 632 39.34 29.81 11.83
C ILE A 632 39.16 28.50 12.61
N VAL A 633 40.09 28.18 13.50
CA VAL A 633 40.02 26.98 14.36
C VAL A 633 38.73 26.98 15.19
N ARG A 634 38.37 28.10 15.84
CA ARG A 634 37.12 28.21 16.59
C ARG A 634 35.88 28.04 15.72
N LYS A 635 35.80 28.76 14.58
CA LYS A 635 34.68 28.63 13.63
C LYS A 635 34.50 27.19 13.13
N SER A 636 35.60 26.49 12.84
CA SER A 636 35.56 25.10 12.40
C SER A 636 35.12 24.14 13.50
N ILE A 637 35.63 24.30 14.74
CA ILE A 637 35.17 23.54 15.91
C ILE A 637 33.66 23.67 16.10
N ASP A 638 33.13 24.89 16.05
CA ASP A 638 31.70 25.13 16.31
C ASP A 638 30.80 24.68 15.15
N HIS A 639 31.26 24.81 13.89
CA HIS A 639 30.61 24.19 12.73
C HIS A 639 30.54 22.66 12.87
N LEU A 640 31.68 22.00 13.13
CA LEU A 640 31.74 20.55 13.23
C LEU A 640 30.93 20.02 14.42
N LYS A 641 30.91 20.70 15.58
CA LYS A 641 29.99 20.39 16.69
C LYS A 641 28.54 20.35 16.21
N ALA A 642 28.06 21.40 15.54
CA ALA A 642 26.69 21.49 15.05
C ALA A 642 26.35 20.34 14.07
N VAL A 643 27.24 20.07 13.11
CA VAL A 643 27.09 18.96 12.15
C VAL A 643 27.09 17.59 12.84
N VAL A 644 27.94 17.39 13.85
CA VAL A 644 28.01 16.15 14.64
C VAL A 644 26.73 15.93 15.43
N THR A 645 26.25 16.92 16.18
CA THR A 645 25.00 16.83 16.94
C THR A 645 23.82 16.51 16.02
N TYR A 646 23.68 17.22 14.89
CA TYR A 646 22.69 16.91 13.85
C TYR A 646 22.80 15.46 13.32
N LYS A 647 24.03 14.97 13.09
CA LYS A 647 24.31 13.60 12.67
C LYS A 647 23.88 12.58 13.73
N VAL A 648 24.04 12.86 15.03
CA VAL A 648 23.54 12.01 16.14
C VAL A 648 22.01 11.97 16.17
N LEU A 649 21.34 13.12 16.17
CA LEU A 649 19.86 13.22 16.20
C LEU A 649 19.19 12.45 15.05
N ARG A 650 19.76 12.58 13.86
CA ARG A 650 19.32 11.85 12.66
C ARG A 650 19.61 10.35 12.74
N ILE A 651 20.71 9.92 13.37
CA ILE A 651 21.01 8.50 13.61
C ILE A 651 19.99 7.89 14.60
N ASP A 652 19.65 8.57 15.69
CA ASP A 652 18.68 8.09 16.68
C ASP A 652 17.28 7.92 16.08
N SER A 653 16.81 8.91 15.31
CA SER A 653 15.55 8.82 14.56
C SER A 653 15.53 7.60 13.62
N ASN A 654 16.65 7.36 12.90
CA ASN A 654 16.79 6.22 12.01
C ASN A 654 16.82 4.87 12.75
N ILE A 655 17.37 4.82 13.96
CA ILE A 655 17.37 3.62 14.80
C ILE A 655 15.94 3.28 15.24
N LEU A 656 15.16 4.27 15.69
CA LEU A 656 13.78 4.06 16.13
C LEU A 656 12.86 3.63 14.96
N LEU A 657 13.05 4.18 13.76
CA LEU A 657 12.39 3.69 12.55
C LEU A 657 12.65 2.20 12.28
N ILE A 658 13.90 1.74 12.40
CA ILE A 658 14.27 0.33 12.15
C ILE A 658 13.72 -0.56 13.27
N ASP A 659 13.73 -0.10 14.51
CA ASP A 659 13.18 -0.82 15.65
C ASP A 659 11.66 -0.96 15.56
N ASN A 660 10.95 0.06 15.03
CA ASN A 660 9.54 -0.05 14.68
C ASN A 660 9.30 -1.13 13.61
N SER A 661 10.08 -1.14 12.53
CA SER A 661 10.02 -2.19 11.50
C SER A 661 10.23 -3.58 12.10
N ARG A 662 11.26 -3.74 12.94
CA ARG A 662 11.56 -4.99 13.67
C ARG A 662 10.37 -5.44 14.52
N ILE A 663 9.81 -4.55 15.34
CA ILE A 663 8.66 -4.86 16.22
C ILE A 663 7.44 -5.30 15.39
N ARG A 664 7.16 -4.64 14.26
CA ARG A 664 6.05 -5.01 13.37
C ARG A 664 6.27 -6.39 12.73
N LEU A 665 7.44 -6.63 12.14
CA LEU A 665 7.79 -7.93 11.54
C LEU A 665 7.75 -9.06 12.58
N LEU A 666 8.22 -8.81 13.81
CA LEU A 666 8.19 -9.78 14.90
C LEU A 666 6.76 -10.06 15.38
N ASN A 667 5.90 -9.05 15.47
CA ASN A 667 4.48 -9.28 15.76
C ASN A 667 3.81 -10.11 14.63
N SER A 668 4.12 -9.85 13.36
CA SER A 668 3.67 -10.68 12.23
C SER A 668 4.22 -12.12 12.29
N LEU A 669 5.49 -12.32 12.70
CA LEU A 669 6.08 -13.64 12.89
C LEU A 669 5.38 -14.43 14.01
N THR A 670 5.09 -13.77 15.14
CA THR A 670 4.27 -14.34 16.22
C THR A 670 2.86 -14.66 15.71
N GLY A 671 2.27 -13.83 14.85
CA GLY A 671 1.02 -14.11 14.14
C GLY A 671 1.09 -15.40 13.33
N LEU A 672 2.11 -15.59 12.49
CA LEU A 672 2.33 -16.83 11.73
C LEU A 672 2.64 -18.05 12.62
N SER A 673 3.08 -17.84 13.87
CA SER A 673 3.24 -18.90 14.87
C SER A 673 1.92 -19.35 15.50
N PHE A 674 0.82 -18.59 15.36
CA PHE A 674 -0.51 -19.02 15.80
C PHE A 674 -0.96 -20.30 15.06
N PHE A 675 -1.66 -21.18 15.77
CA PHE A 675 -2.32 -22.34 15.18
C PHE A 675 -3.61 -22.66 15.94
N ASP A 676 -4.64 -23.05 15.20
CA ASP A 676 -5.95 -23.44 15.72
C ASP A 676 -6.23 -24.89 15.36
N ASN A 677 -6.26 -25.78 16.37
CA ASN A 677 -6.54 -27.21 16.19
C ASN A 677 -7.93 -27.49 15.58
N ARG A 678 -8.88 -26.55 15.63
CA ARG A 678 -10.16 -26.72 14.93
C ARG A 678 -9.96 -26.83 13.42
N SER A 679 -8.91 -26.22 12.86
CA SER A 679 -8.62 -26.31 11.42
C SER A 679 -8.45 -27.77 10.99
N TYR A 680 -7.76 -28.59 11.79
CA TYR A 680 -7.61 -30.04 11.59
C TYR A 680 -8.92 -30.79 11.90
N MET A 681 -9.59 -30.48 13.01
CA MET A 681 -10.88 -31.12 13.34
C MET A 681 -11.91 -30.95 12.22
N LEU A 682 -11.99 -29.77 11.60
CA LEU A 682 -12.92 -29.50 10.50
C LEU A 682 -12.63 -30.35 9.26
N GLN A 683 -11.37 -30.67 8.95
CA GLN A 683 -11.03 -31.54 7.80
C GLN A 683 -11.46 -32.99 8.02
N LEU A 684 -11.59 -33.43 9.27
CA LEU A 684 -12.03 -34.78 9.63
C LEU A 684 -13.55 -34.83 9.81
N LEU A 685 -14.12 -33.79 10.44
CA LEU A 685 -15.56 -33.67 10.70
C LEU A 685 -16.37 -33.45 9.42
N LYS A 686 -15.97 -32.56 8.49
CA LYS A 686 -16.76 -32.28 7.29
C LYS A 686 -16.95 -33.51 6.39
N PRO A 687 -15.89 -34.27 6.01
CA PRO A 687 -16.07 -35.50 5.22
C PRO A 687 -16.83 -36.59 5.98
N PHE A 688 -16.60 -36.76 7.29
CA PHE A 688 -17.36 -37.72 8.11
C PHE A 688 -18.86 -37.42 8.09
N LEU A 689 -19.24 -36.17 8.34
CA LEU A 689 -20.63 -35.71 8.35
C LEU A 689 -21.28 -35.78 6.96
N LEU A 690 -20.53 -35.43 5.91
CA LEU A 690 -20.98 -35.54 4.53
C LEU A 690 -21.24 -37.00 4.14
N ASN A 691 -20.39 -37.93 4.58
CA ASN A 691 -20.61 -39.37 4.43
C ASN A 691 -21.83 -39.86 5.23
N GLU A 692 -21.96 -39.51 6.51
CA GLU A 692 -23.13 -39.92 7.32
C GLU A 692 -24.45 -39.39 6.72
N ILE A 693 -24.53 -38.14 6.24
CA ILE A 693 -25.78 -37.62 5.66
C ILE A 693 -26.11 -38.22 4.29
N VAL A 694 -25.11 -38.50 3.44
CA VAL A 694 -25.32 -39.22 2.17
C VAL A 694 -25.81 -40.65 2.44
N ASN A 695 -25.26 -41.33 3.46
CA ASN A 695 -25.71 -42.67 3.84
C ASN A 695 -27.10 -42.69 4.49
N MET A 696 -27.49 -41.64 5.22
CA MET A 696 -28.86 -41.49 5.70
C MET A 696 -29.84 -41.19 4.55
N GLU A 697 -29.46 -40.36 3.57
CA GLU A 697 -30.29 -40.08 2.39
C GLU A 697 -30.46 -41.33 1.53
N SER A 698 -29.37 -42.02 1.18
CA SER A 698 -29.41 -43.23 0.34
C SER A 698 -30.21 -44.35 1.00
N LYS A 699 -30.06 -44.55 2.31
CA LYS A 699 -30.89 -45.49 3.06
C LYS A 699 -32.36 -45.06 3.08
N SER A 700 -32.67 -43.78 3.31
CA SER A 700 -34.07 -43.34 3.27
C SER A 700 -34.73 -43.55 1.90
N LYS A 701 -33.94 -43.50 0.81
CA LYS A 701 -34.39 -43.82 -0.54
C LYS A 701 -34.63 -45.32 -0.73
N SER A 702 -33.75 -46.20 -0.24
CA SER A 702 -33.98 -47.65 -0.27
C SER A 702 -35.20 -48.05 0.55
N ASP A 703 -35.28 -47.58 1.79
CA ASP A 703 -36.37 -47.89 2.73
C ASP A 703 -37.73 -47.40 2.19
N ALA A 704 -37.75 -46.27 1.47
CA ALA A 704 -38.94 -45.78 0.77
C ALA A 704 -39.33 -46.68 -0.43
N THR A 705 -38.38 -47.11 -1.26
CA THR A 705 -38.68 -48.04 -2.37
C THR A 705 -39.16 -49.41 -1.89
N GLU A 706 -38.62 -49.92 -0.77
CA GLU A 706 -39.09 -51.15 -0.13
C GLU A 706 -40.52 -50.98 0.42
N ALA A 707 -40.81 -49.84 1.08
CA ALA A 707 -42.14 -49.53 1.57
C ALA A 707 -43.20 -49.36 0.45
N ASP A 708 -42.84 -48.78 -0.70
CA ASP A 708 -43.77 -48.66 -1.84
C ASP A 708 -43.98 -50.00 -2.56
N LEU A 709 -42.96 -50.85 -2.67
CA LEU A 709 -43.11 -52.23 -3.14
C LEU A 709 -44.10 -53.01 -2.26
N LEU A 710 -43.94 -52.93 -0.93
CA LEU A 710 -44.86 -53.55 0.04
C LEU A 710 -46.28 -52.98 -0.07
N ARG A 711 -46.43 -51.67 -0.26
CA ARG A 711 -47.75 -51.02 -0.50
C ARG A 711 -48.42 -51.50 -1.78
N ASP A 712 -47.66 -51.77 -2.84
CA ASP A 712 -48.20 -52.33 -4.08
C ASP A 712 -48.58 -53.81 -3.96
N GLU A 713 -47.94 -54.57 -3.07
CA GLU A 713 -48.43 -55.89 -2.66
C GLU A 713 -49.72 -55.81 -1.82
N GLU A 714 -49.81 -54.85 -0.88
CA GLU A 714 -51.05 -54.63 -0.13
C GLU A 714 -52.22 -54.24 -1.05
N LYS A 715 -52.02 -53.35 -2.03
CA LYS A 715 -53.03 -52.99 -3.05
C LYS A 715 -53.49 -54.21 -3.87
N LYS A 716 -52.57 -55.11 -4.23
CA LYS A 716 -52.87 -56.39 -4.92
C LYS A 716 -53.64 -57.37 -4.03
N SER A 717 -53.48 -57.30 -2.71
CA SER A 717 -54.26 -58.11 -1.76
C SER A 717 -55.68 -57.57 -1.54
N GLN A 718 -55.84 -56.25 -1.41
CA GLN A 718 -57.15 -55.62 -1.16
C GLN A 718 -58.10 -55.72 -2.36
N THR A 719 -57.58 -55.69 -3.60
CA THR A 719 -58.39 -55.85 -4.82
C THR A 719 -59.10 -57.21 -4.93
N LYS A 720 -58.65 -58.25 -4.19
CA LYS A 720 -59.31 -59.56 -4.17
C LYS A 720 -60.60 -59.62 -3.32
N LYS A 721 -60.92 -58.58 -2.52
CA LYS A 721 -62.12 -58.59 -1.63
C LYS A 721 -63.36 -57.85 -2.17
N LYS A 722 -63.30 -57.20 -3.35
CA LYS A 722 -64.47 -56.50 -3.97
C LYS A 722 -64.80 -57.04 -5.37
N LYS A 723 -65.28 -58.29 -5.48
CA LYS A 723 -65.91 -58.81 -6.72
C LYS A 723 -66.79 -60.06 -6.52
N GLN A 724 -67.87 -59.93 -5.74
CA GLN A 724 -69.04 -60.82 -5.79
C GLN A 724 -70.32 -59.96 -5.81
N LYS A 725 -71.37 -60.45 -6.49
CA LYS A 725 -72.53 -59.69 -7.02
C LYS A 725 -72.12 -58.70 -8.14
N THR A 726 -72.70 -58.71 -9.35
CA THR A 726 -73.79 -59.54 -9.93
C THR A 726 -73.52 -59.83 -11.41
N LYS A 727 -74.04 -60.94 -11.96
CA LYS A 727 -74.05 -61.28 -13.40
C LYS A 727 -75.43 -61.05 -14.03
N SER A 728 -75.46 -60.56 -15.27
CA SER A 728 -76.45 -60.88 -16.32
C SER A 728 -75.95 -60.29 -17.65
N ILE A 729 -75.51 -61.11 -18.63
CA ILE A 729 -76.30 -61.57 -19.80
C ILE A 729 -76.47 -60.42 -20.82
N GLU A 730 -75.98 -60.49 -22.06
CA GLU A 730 -75.23 -61.52 -22.83
C GLU A 730 -74.27 -60.78 -23.82
N LYS A 731 -73.73 -61.21 -24.98
CA LYS A 731 -73.68 -62.37 -25.92
C LYS A 731 -72.38 -62.14 -26.78
N THR A 732 -71.64 -63.07 -27.40
CA THR A 732 -71.72 -64.54 -27.60
C THR A 732 -70.29 -65.15 -27.83
N SER A 733 -70.26 -66.45 -28.12
CA SER A 733 -69.25 -67.37 -28.70
C SER A 733 -68.15 -66.89 -29.68
N THR A 734 -67.05 -67.62 -29.97
CA THR A 734 -66.32 -68.78 -29.36
C THR A 734 -65.08 -69.12 -30.23
N SER A 735 -63.85 -69.08 -29.68
CA SER A 735 -62.58 -69.82 -29.98
C SER A 735 -62.19 -70.28 -31.42
N MET A 736 -60.91 -70.29 -31.86
CA MET A 736 -59.78 -71.07 -31.28
C MET A 736 -58.34 -70.58 -31.66
N SER A 737 -57.40 -70.88 -30.75
CA SER A 737 -55.93 -71.11 -30.86
C SER A 737 -55.10 -70.73 -32.12
N SER A 738 -54.11 -69.83 -31.93
CA SER A 738 -52.62 -70.01 -31.97
C SER A 738 -51.94 -71.21 -32.70
N PRO A 739 -50.62 -71.17 -32.99
CA PRO A 739 -49.69 -70.06 -33.35
C PRO A 739 -48.74 -70.42 -34.55
N LEU A 740 -47.61 -69.68 -34.73
CA LEU A 740 -46.34 -69.95 -35.48
C LEU A 740 -45.97 -68.77 -36.43
N ASP A 741 -44.71 -68.44 -36.78
CA ASP A 741 -43.38 -68.57 -36.13
C ASP A 741 -42.29 -67.78 -36.94
N LYS A 742 -41.07 -67.64 -36.38
CA LYS A 742 -39.76 -67.33 -37.02
C LYS A 742 -39.39 -65.88 -37.43
N THR A 743 -38.53 -65.30 -36.57
CA THR A 743 -37.23 -64.65 -36.89
C THR A 743 -36.80 -64.40 -38.34
N VAL A 744 -36.28 -63.19 -38.58
CA VAL A 744 -34.87 -62.95 -39.01
C VAL A 744 -34.45 -61.51 -38.60
N GLU A 745 -33.16 -61.30 -38.35
CA GLU A 745 -32.57 -59.99 -38.02
C GLU A 745 -32.18 -59.20 -39.29
N HIS A 746 -32.15 -57.86 -39.21
CA HIS A 746 -31.02 -57.04 -39.71
C HIS A 746 -31.22 -55.53 -39.45
N GLU A 747 -30.26 -54.89 -38.77
CA GLU A 747 -29.81 -53.56 -39.20
C GLU A 747 -28.90 -53.72 -40.44
N PRO A 748 -28.64 -52.65 -41.19
CA PRO A 748 -27.25 -52.19 -41.13
C PRO A 748 -27.09 -50.67 -41.04
N SER A 749 -26.14 -50.26 -40.21
CA SER A 749 -25.37 -49.03 -40.39
C SER A 749 -24.24 -49.24 -41.41
N VAL A 750 -23.71 -48.16 -42.02
CA VAL A 750 -22.29 -48.05 -42.45
C VAL A 750 -21.98 -46.60 -42.86
N ASN A 751 -20.74 -46.16 -42.60
CA ASN A 751 -20.21 -44.86 -43.00
C ASN A 751 -19.35 -44.94 -44.27
N LEU A 752 -19.39 -43.90 -45.10
CA LEU A 752 -18.26 -43.39 -45.91
C LEU A 752 -18.34 -41.85 -45.78
N LYS A 753 -17.29 -41.06 -45.43
CA LYS A 753 -15.90 -40.94 -45.96
C LYS A 753 -15.87 -40.59 -47.46
N LEU A 754 -15.04 -39.66 -47.95
CA LEU A 754 -14.11 -38.67 -47.35
C LEU A 754 -13.77 -37.64 -48.47
N GLU A 755 -13.09 -36.53 -48.14
CA GLU A 755 -12.27 -35.74 -49.11
C GLU A 755 -13.02 -35.08 -50.31
N GLU A 756 -12.46 -34.12 -51.07
CA GLU A 756 -11.62 -32.95 -50.72
C GLU A 756 -11.77 -31.87 -51.85
N ASP A 757 -11.12 -30.72 -51.68
CA ASP A 757 -10.70 -29.72 -52.69
C ASP A 757 -11.66 -29.05 -53.72
N SER A 758 -11.85 -27.73 -53.51
CA SER A 758 -11.19 -26.61 -54.24
C SER A 758 -11.33 -26.35 -55.76
N ILE A 759 -11.26 -25.04 -56.10
CA ILE A 759 -10.97 -24.35 -57.39
C ILE A 759 -12.16 -24.03 -58.34
N GLU A 760 -12.56 -22.74 -58.30
CA GLU A 760 -12.94 -21.80 -59.39
C GLU A 760 -14.12 -22.14 -60.35
N PRO A 761 -14.70 -21.17 -61.09
CA PRO A 761 -14.04 -20.54 -62.25
C PRO A 761 -13.89 -19.00 -62.22
N GLU A 762 -12.98 -18.60 -63.10
CA GLU A 762 -12.54 -17.29 -63.62
C GLU A 762 -13.59 -16.29 -64.21
N ASP A 763 -13.11 -15.04 -64.29
CA ASP A 763 -13.24 -14.03 -65.38
C ASP A 763 -14.54 -13.19 -65.58
N GLY A 764 -14.34 -11.99 -66.15
CA GLY A 764 -15.36 -10.98 -66.49
C GLY A 764 -14.89 -9.51 -66.37
N ARG A 765 -13.73 -9.13 -66.94
CA ARG A 765 -13.06 -7.80 -66.71
C ARG A 765 -13.08 -6.83 -67.94
N LEU A 766 -12.76 -5.56 -67.66
CA LEU A 766 -12.33 -4.42 -68.52
C LEU A 766 -13.45 -3.41 -68.90
N GLU A 767 -13.36 -2.07 -68.72
CA GLU A 767 -12.30 -1.05 -68.97
C GLU A 767 -12.24 -0.63 -70.47
N ILE A 768 -12.00 0.62 -70.92
CA ILE A 768 -11.31 1.81 -70.35
C ILE A 768 -11.93 3.13 -70.93
N SER A 769 -12.07 4.24 -70.16
CA SER A 769 -11.94 5.63 -70.71
C SER A 769 -11.72 6.75 -69.67
N SER A 770 -10.83 7.70 -69.99
CA SER A 770 -10.64 9.02 -69.36
C SER A 770 -11.24 10.14 -70.27
N ASN A 771 -10.98 11.45 -70.23
CA ASN A 771 -9.88 12.28 -69.71
C ASN A 771 -10.27 13.77 -69.78
N THR A 772 -9.75 14.64 -68.89
CA THR A 772 -9.19 15.96 -69.29
C THR A 772 -8.39 16.63 -68.17
N ASP A 773 -7.14 16.99 -68.47
CA ASP A 773 -6.33 17.92 -67.67
C ASP A 773 -6.66 19.39 -68.01
N ILE A 774 -6.28 20.31 -67.11
CA ILE A 774 -5.53 21.53 -67.45
C ILE A 774 -4.83 22.07 -66.17
N GLN A 775 -3.78 22.86 -66.37
CA GLN A 775 -2.67 23.16 -65.45
C GLN A 775 -2.28 24.64 -65.58
N VAL A 776 -1.39 25.19 -64.73
CA VAL A 776 -0.66 26.49 -64.92
C VAL A 776 -1.54 27.77 -64.82
N ASP A 777 -1.15 28.95 -64.32
CA ASP A 777 -0.10 29.46 -63.39
C ASP A 777 -0.65 30.79 -62.78
N ALA A 778 -0.32 31.23 -61.55
CA ALA A 778 0.89 31.92 -61.05
C ALA A 778 1.05 33.42 -61.46
N SER A 779 1.95 34.13 -60.73
CA SER A 779 2.19 35.61 -60.72
C SER A 779 1.02 36.45 -60.14
N LYS A 780 1.17 37.40 -59.18
CA LYS A 780 2.22 38.33 -58.66
C LYS A 780 1.90 39.80 -59.04
N VAL A 781 2.43 40.71 -58.22
CA VAL A 781 2.79 42.13 -58.45
C VAL A 781 1.96 43.14 -57.64
N ASP A 782 2.68 43.82 -56.73
CA ASP A 782 2.60 45.20 -56.21
C ASP A 782 1.28 45.83 -55.72
N ASP A 783 1.30 46.98 -55.02
CA ASP A 783 2.08 47.36 -53.82
C ASP A 783 1.46 48.66 -53.22
N MET A 784 1.95 49.06 -52.04
CA MET A 784 1.79 50.33 -51.31
C MET A 784 1.25 51.59 -52.04
N GLN A 785 0.37 52.33 -51.33
CA GLN A 785 0.65 53.68 -50.78
C GLN A 785 -0.43 54.05 -49.72
N ASN A 786 -0.11 54.40 -48.46
CA ASN A 786 0.56 55.62 -47.92
C ASN A 786 -0.36 56.86 -47.92
N MET A 787 -0.37 57.80 -46.96
CA MET A 787 0.32 58.11 -45.66
C MET A 787 -0.50 59.27 -45.01
N PRO A 788 -0.11 60.02 -43.94
CA PRO A 788 0.92 59.87 -42.86
C PRO A 788 0.24 59.73 -41.46
N GLY A 789 0.87 59.83 -40.28
CA GLY A 789 2.26 60.01 -39.83
C GLY A 789 2.34 60.85 -38.53
N GLU A 790 3.47 60.80 -37.81
CA GLU A 790 3.79 61.48 -36.51
C GLU A 790 3.03 61.01 -35.24
N ASP A 791 3.62 60.91 -34.04
CA ASP A 791 5.01 60.50 -33.69
C ASP A 791 5.13 60.08 -32.19
N SER A 792 6.21 59.37 -31.85
CA SER A 792 6.90 59.32 -30.54
C SER A 792 6.15 58.95 -29.24
N LEU A 793 6.41 57.72 -28.74
CA LEU A 793 7.11 57.48 -27.46
C LEU A 793 7.32 55.98 -27.18
N SER A 794 8.45 55.42 -27.62
CA SER A 794 8.88 54.05 -27.31
C SER A 794 9.96 54.03 -26.23
N VAL A 795 9.63 53.52 -25.03
CA VAL A 795 10.63 53.25 -23.96
C VAL A 795 10.31 51.91 -23.29
N ASN A 796 11.13 50.90 -23.60
CA ASN A 796 11.40 49.67 -22.83
C ASN A 796 10.21 48.91 -22.18
N LEU A 797 9.70 47.90 -22.90
CA LEU A 797 9.14 46.69 -22.29
C LEU A 797 9.90 45.41 -22.68
N ASP A 798 10.49 45.37 -23.88
CA ASP A 798 11.22 44.22 -24.43
C ASP A 798 12.56 43.88 -23.73
N SER A 799 12.91 44.55 -22.63
CA SER A 799 14.14 44.32 -21.86
C SER A 799 13.94 43.68 -20.48
N MET A 800 12.74 43.14 -20.20
CA MET A 800 12.46 42.36 -18.97
C MET A 800 12.29 40.84 -19.23
N LEU A 801 12.18 40.41 -20.49
CA LEU A 801 12.01 39.01 -20.91
C LEU A 801 13.35 38.23 -20.91
N GLY A 802 14.07 38.28 -19.79
CA GLY A 802 15.36 37.63 -19.61
C GLY A 802 15.65 37.29 -18.14
N GLY A 803 14.94 36.31 -17.58
CA GLY A 803 15.14 35.95 -16.17
C GLY A 803 14.31 34.79 -15.59
N ALA A 804 13.30 34.27 -16.29
CA ALA A 804 12.56 33.09 -15.85
C ALA A 804 12.06 32.29 -17.06
N ALA A 805 12.19 30.97 -17.01
CA ALA A 805 11.36 30.09 -17.83
C ALA A 805 9.94 30.10 -17.23
N ALA A 806 8.93 30.45 -18.03
CA ALA A 806 7.55 30.51 -17.56
C ALA A 806 7.11 29.12 -17.07
N ARG A 807 6.64 29.05 -15.81
CA ARG A 807 6.18 27.79 -15.20
C ARG A 807 4.83 27.43 -15.80
N TYR A 808 4.79 26.33 -16.55
CA TYR A 808 3.59 25.86 -17.25
C TYR A 808 3.17 24.47 -16.72
N ASN A 809 1.87 24.27 -16.47
CA ASN A 809 1.30 22.96 -16.15
C ASN A 809 0.34 22.52 -17.29
N PRO A 810 0.70 21.50 -18.09
CA PRO A 810 -0.15 21.00 -19.18
C PRO A 810 -1.50 20.45 -18.72
N ALA A 811 -1.56 19.84 -17.53
CA ALA A 811 -2.79 19.27 -17.00
C ALA A 811 -3.79 20.36 -16.57
N LEU A 812 -3.31 21.50 -16.04
CA LEU A 812 -4.17 22.64 -15.72
C LEU A 812 -4.72 23.31 -16.98
N ASP A 813 -3.85 23.68 -17.92
CA ASP A 813 -4.27 24.34 -19.18
C ASP A 813 -5.34 23.53 -19.92
N ILE A 814 -5.09 22.22 -20.09
CA ILE A 814 -5.98 21.35 -20.86
C ILE A 814 -7.28 21.02 -20.11
N THR A 815 -7.26 20.99 -18.77
CA THR A 815 -8.48 20.83 -17.96
C THR A 815 -9.32 22.11 -17.98
N LEU A 816 -8.70 23.29 -17.90
CA LEU A 816 -9.39 24.58 -18.07
C LEU A 816 -9.95 24.74 -19.49
N LYS A 817 -9.18 24.42 -20.54
CA LYS A 817 -9.67 24.37 -21.93
C LYS A 817 -10.85 23.41 -22.10
N ALA A 818 -10.86 22.25 -21.44
CA ALA A 818 -12.00 21.33 -21.47
C ALA A 818 -13.25 21.91 -20.78
N LEU A 819 -13.09 22.53 -19.60
CA LEU A 819 -14.20 23.17 -18.87
C LEU A 819 -14.78 24.37 -19.62
N LEU A 820 -13.92 25.25 -20.15
CA LEU A 820 -14.32 26.46 -20.88
C LEU A 820 -15.07 26.19 -22.19
N ASN A 821 -15.07 24.95 -22.71
CA ASN A 821 -15.89 24.55 -23.86
C ASN A 821 -17.32 24.08 -23.48
N ILE A 822 -17.69 24.05 -22.20
CA ILE A 822 -19.04 23.64 -21.76
C ILE A 822 -19.98 24.85 -21.82
N ASN A 823 -21.11 24.74 -22.54
CA ASN A 823 -21.99 25.88 -22.80
C ASN A 823 -22.71 26.33 -21.52
N VAL A 824 -23.28 25.38 -20.77
CA VAL A 824 -24.01 25.65 -19.53
C VAL A 824 -23.11 26.29 -18.46
N LEU A 825 -21.82 25.95 -18.40
CA LEU A 825 -20.88 26.64 -17.50
C LEU A 825 -20.72 28.11 -17.88
N ASN A 826 -20.54 28.41 -19.17
CA ASN A 826 -20.39 29.78 -19.67
C ASN A 826 -21.70 30.60 -19.58
N GLU A 827 -22.87 29.96 -19.75
CA GLU A 827 -24.18 30.58 -19.51
C GLU A 827 -24.35 30.93 -18.02
N ASP A 828 -23.97 30.02 -17.11
CA ASP A 828 -24.13 30.18 -15.68
C ASP A 828 -23.22 31.25 -15.07
N LEU A 829 -21.94 31.28 -15.47
CA LEU A 829 -20.98 32.30 -15.04
C LEU A 829 -21.47 33.71 -15.40
N LYS A 830 -22.05 33.89 -16.59
CA LYS A 830 -22.65 35.15 -17.07
C LYS A 830 -24.00 35.51 -16.44
N GLN A 831 -24.66 34.57 -15.77
CA GLN A 831 -25.85 34.85 -14.98
C GLN A 831 -25.50 35.25 -13.53
N ASN A 832 -24.24 35.04 -13.12
CA ASN A 832 -23.75 35.26 -11.76
C ASN A 832 -22.49 36.15 -11.77
N GLU A 833 -22.53 37.27 -12.49
CA GLU A 833 -21.35 38.14 -12.75
C GLU A 833 -20.77 38.79 -11.47
N GLN A 834 -21.56 38.89 -10.39
CA GLN A 834 -21.12 39.34 -9.06
C GLN A 834 -21.56 38.31 -7.98
N PRO A 835 -20.69 37.35 -7.62
CA PRO A 835 -21.04 36.18 -6.79
C PRO A 835 -20.29 36.10 -5.45
N PHE A 836 -19.33 37.01 -5.22
CA PHE A 836 -18.64 37.16 -3.96
C PHE A 836 -19.43 38.13 -3.07
N HIS A 837 -19.54 37.79 -1.79
CA HIS A 837 -20.06 38.71 -0.78
C HIS A 837 -18.87 39.41 -0.10
N GLU A 838 -19.09 40.62 0.41
CA GLU A 838 -18.05 41.43 1.08
C GLU A 838 -17.31 40.65 2.19
N GLU A 839 -18.01 39.78 2.93
CA GLU A 839 -17.44 38.89 3.97
C GLU A 839 -16.46 37.81 3.45
N LEU A 840 -16.32 37.65 2.12
CA LEU A 840 -15.54 36.58 1.48
C LEU A 840 -14.49 37.10 0.47
N GLU A 841 -14.53 38.36 0.04
CA GLU A 841 -13.55 38.88 -0.93
C GLU A 841 -12.11 38.83 -0.40
N GLU A 842 -11.89 39.08 0.90
CA GLU A 842 -10.56 38.95 1.54
C GLU A 842 -10.01 37.51 1.55
N GLN A 843 -10.82 36.48 1.24
CA GLN A 843 -10.43 35.06 1.27
C GLN A 843 -10.31 34.42 -0.12
N VAL A 844 -10.57 35.15 -1.20
CA VAL A 844 -10.51 34.63 -2.57
C VAL A 844 -9.23 35.13 -3.26
N PRO A 845 -8.36 34.25 -3.81
CA PRO A 845 -7.19 34.67 -4.55
C PRO A 845 -7.55 35.54 -5.77
N CYS A 846 -6.92 36.71 -5.91
CA CYS A 846 -7.26 37.69 -6.95
C CYS A 846 -7.20 37.13 -8.37
N ALA A 847 -6.28 36.18 -8.65
CA ALA A 847 -6.19 35.52 -9.95
C ALA A 847 -7.45 34.71 -10.32
N LEU A 848 -8.17 34.17 -9.32
CA LEU A 848 -9.42 33.44 -9.53
C LEU A 848 -10.58 34.41 -9.86
N GLN A 849 -10.63 35.57 -9.18
CA GLN A 849 -11.54 36.66 -9.52
C GLN A 849 -11.27 37.17 -10.95
N ASN A 850 -10.00 37.45 -11.28
CA ASN A 850 -9.57 37.83 -12.63
C ASN A 850 -9.96 36.79 -13.70
N PHE A 851 -9.72 35.50 -13.44
CA PHE A 851 -10.10 34.41 -14.35
C PHE A 851 -11.59 34.43 -14.67
N PHE A 852 -12.45 34.41 -13.65
CA PHE A 852 -13.88 34.38 -13.89
C PHE A 852 -14.39 35.69 -14.53
N THR A 853 -13.88 36.85 -14.14
CA THR A 853 -14.20 38.13 -14.81
C THR A 853 -13.89 38.08 -16.30
N ALA A 854 -12.74 37.51 -16.69
CA ALA A 854 -12.34 37.38 -18.09
C ALA A 854 -13.13 36.32 -18.89
N VAL A 855 -13.73 35.32 -18.22
CA VAL A 855 -14.71 34.39 -18.82
C VAL A 855 -16.04 35.11 -19.08
N VAL A 856 -16.50 35.92 -18.11
CA VAL A 856 -17.75 36.68 -18.18
C VAL A 856 -17.68 37.75 -19.27
N SER A 857 -16.66 38.61 -19.25
CA SER A 857 -16.39 39.61 -20.32
C SER A 857 -16.12 38.95 -21.68
N GLY A 858 -15.60 37.72 -21.67
CA GLY A 858 -15.20 36.98 -22.85
C GLY A 858 -13.93 37.53 -23.49
N GLU A 859 -13.00 38.07 -22.71
CA GLU A 859 -11.69 38.58 -23.16
C GLU A 859 -10.68 37.44 -23.44
N ILE A 860 -10.93 36.26 -22.86
CA ILE A 860 -10.21 34.98 -23.11
C ILE A 860 -10.18 34.54 -24.59
N LYS A 861 -10.91 35.25 -25.48
CA LYS A 861 -10.76 35.11 -26.94
C LYS A 861 -9.35 35.45 -27.47
N THR A 862 -8.52 36.14 -26.70
CA THR A 862 -7.15 36.50 -27.09
C THR A 862 -6.11 35.68 -26.32
N GLU A 863 -5.16 35.12 -27.07
CA GLU A 863 -4.21 34.13 -26.55
C GLU A 863 -3.28 34.69 -25.47
N GLY A 864 -2.84 35.95 -25.60
CA GLY A 864 -2.05 36.64 -24.59
C GLY A 864 -2.80 36.85 -23.26
N VAL A 865 -4.08 37.22 -23.30
CA VAL A 865 -4.90 37.40 -22.08
C VAL A 865 -5.10 36.06 -21.37
N TYR A 866 -5.41 34.99 -22.11
CA TYR A 866 -5.52 33.65 -21.54
C TYR A 866 -4.19 33.16 -20.92
N SER A 867 -3.04 33.43 -21.58
CA SER A 867 -1.71 33.05 -21.09
C SER A 867 -1.33 33.76 -19.79
N VAL A 868 -1.63 35.07 -19.67
CA VAL A 868 -1.43 35.83 -18.42
C VAL A 868 -2.30 35.28 -17.29
N ILE A 869 -3.60 35.11 -17.54
CA ILE A 869 -4.54 34.58 -16.53
C ILE A 869 -4.15 33.16 -16.08
N LEU A 870 -3.74 32.30 -17.01
CA LEU A 870 -3.24 30.97 -16.69
C LEU A 870 -1.97 31.03 -15.83
N SER A 871 -1.08 31.98 -16.08
CA SER A 871 0.14 32.21 -15.29
C SER A 871 -0.16 32.73 -13.89
N ASP A 872 -1.10 33.69 -13.75
CA ASP A 872 -1.54 34.24 -12.47
C ASP A 872 -2.26 33.18 -11.62
N LEU A 873 -3.08 32.33 -12.25
CA LEU A 873 -3.68 31.15 -11.62
C LEU A 873 -2.59 30.18 -11.18
N LEU A 874 -1.61 29.85 -12.03
CA LEU A 874 -0.52 28.94 -11.68
C LEU A 874 0.30 29.44 -10.49
N ALA A 875 0.62 30.74 -10.44
CA ALA A 875 1.29 31.36 -9.30
C ALA A 875 0.44 31.29 -8.01
N SER A 876 -0.87 31.57 -8.12
CA SER A 876 -1.81 31.51 -6.99
C SER A 876 -2.09 30.08 -6.49
N LEU A 877 -1.77 29.07 -7.30
CA LEU A 877 -1.98 27.65 -7.03
C LEU A 877 -0.66 26.89 -6.79
N GLU A 878 0.47 27.59 -6.73
CA GLU A 878 1.80 26.97 -6.80
C GLU A 878 2.11 26.03 -5.62
N GLU A 879 1.69 26.35 -4.39
CA GLU A 879 1.89 25.47 -3.23
C GLU A 879 1.10 24.15 -3.32
N VAL A 880 0.05 24.10 -4.15
CA VAL A 880 -0.88 22.97 -4.25
C VAL A 880 -0.69 22.15 -5.54
N LEU A 881 -0.49 22.82 -6.68
CA LEU A 881 -0.48 22.17 -8.01
C LEU A 881 0.90 21.88 -8.60
N SER A 882 1.99 22.37 -7.99
CA SER A 882 3.36 22.28 -8.56
C SER A 882 3.89 20.85 -8.82
N MET A 883 3.20 19.81 -8.33
CA MET A 883 3.65 18.41 -8.42
C MET A 883 2.71 17.42 -9.15
N SER A 884 1.55 17.84 -9.68
CA SER A 884 0.62 16.90 -10.35
C SER A 884 0.56 17.06 -11.88
N SER A 885 0.75 15.92 -12.58
CA SER A 885 0.45 15.71 -14.01
C SER A 885 -0.69 14.69 -14.22
N ASP A 886 -1.64 14.67 -13.28
CA ASP A 886 -2.89 13.92 -13.37
C ASP A 886 -4.06 14.92 -13.47
N ALA A 887 -4.70 14.98 -14.64
CA ALA A 887 -5.80 15.91 -14.89
C ALA A 887 -6.97 15.72 -13.90
N ALA A 888 -7.20 14.50 -13.41
CA ALA A 888 -8.29 14.20 -12.48
C ALA A 888 -7.98 14.56 -11.03
N GLU A 889 -6.70 14.76 -10.66
CA GLU A 889 -6.32 15.45 -9.43
C GLU A 889 -6.51 16.97 -9.61
N VAL A 890 -6.02 17.54 -10.71
CA VAL A 890 -6.15 18.98 -11.02
C VAL A 890 -7.62 19.42 -11.06
N LEU A 891 -8.54 18.61 -11.60
CA LEU A 891 -9.98 18.91 -11.58
C LEU A 891 -10.57 18.97 -10.16
N VAL A 892 -10.09 18.14 -9.23
CA VAL A 892 -10.56 18.18 -7.83
C VAL A 892 -10.16 19.51 -7.19
N TYR A 893 -8.91 19.94 -7.38
CA TYR A 893 -8.47 21.24 -6.90
C TYR A 893 -9.25 22.38 -7.54
N ILE A 894 -9.46 22.37 -8.86
CA ILE A 894 -10.32 23.36 -9.54
C ILE A 894 -11.70 23.43 -8.86
N PHE A 895 -12.31 22.29 -8.54
CA PHE A 895 -13.60 22.27 -7.84
C PHE A 895 -13.51 22.83 -6.41
N GLU A 896 -12.46 22.52 -5.64
CA GLU A 896 -12.23 23.09 -4.30
C GLU A 896 -12.14 24.62 -4.35
N PHE A 897 -11.41 25.19 -5.32
CA PHE A 897 -11.38 26.65 -5.52
C PHE A 897 -12.73 27.20 -6.02
N TRP A 898 -13.41 26.51 -6.93
CA TRP A 898 -14.71 26.92 -7.48
C TRP A 898 -15.88 26.78 -6.47
N HIS A 899 -15.64 26.28 -5.26
CA HIS A 899 -16.62 26.34 -4.16
C HIS A 899 -16.80 27.74 -3.56
N CYS A 900 -15.88 28.70 -3.79
CA CYS A 900 -16.05 30.09 -3.32
C CYS A 900 -17.07 30.90 -4.15
N TRP A 901 -17.19 30.62 -5.46
CA TRP A 901 -18.12 31.29 -6.39
C TRP A 901 -19.56 30.84 -6.12
N ARG A 902 -20.43 31.71 -5.60
CA ARG A 902 -21.80 31.38 -5.15
C ARG A 902 -22.87 32.22 -5.86
N ASN A 903 -24.05 31.65 -6.08
CA ASN A 903 -25.20 32.45 -6.51
C ASN A 903 -25.79 33.27 -5.35
N SER A 904 -26.80 34.09 -5.64
CA SER A 904 -27.59 34.85 -4.66
C SER A 904 -28.25 34.01 -3.55
N GLU A 905 -28.44 32.71 -3.78
CA GLU A 905 -28.97 31.74 -2.81
C GLU A 905 -27.86 31.08 -1.96
N LYS A 906 -26.61 31.55 -2.10
CA LYS A 906 -25.39 31.06 -1.45
C LYS A 906 -24.95 29.65 -1.85
N GLU A 907 -25.50 29.08 -2.93
CA GLU A 907 -25.10 27.78 -3.48
C GLU A 907 -23.93 27.93 -4.48
N SER A 908 -22.87 27.13 -4.32
CA SER A 908 -21.65 27.28 -5.11
C SER A 908 -21.76 26.78 -6.55
N LEU A 909 -20.88 27.25 -7.43
CA LEU A 909 -20.77 26.82 -8.83
C LEU A 909 -20.71 25.28 -8.97
N VAL A 910 -19.87 24.64 -8.15
CA VAL A 910 -19.72 23.17 -8.13
C VAL A 910 -20.98 22.46 -7.62
N ALA A 911 -21.65 23.02 -6.62
CA ALA A 911 -22.92 22.49 -6.10
C ALA A 911 -24.05 22.60 -7.15
N ARG A 912 -24.13 23.72 -7.87
CA ARG A 912 -25.17 24.00 -8.88
C ARG A 912 -25.01 23.20 -10.17
N LEU A 913 -23.77 23.05 -10.66
CA LEU A 913 -23.51 22.55 -12.01
C LEU A 913 -23.00 21.10 -12.08
N PHE A 914 -22.15 20.68 -11.13
CA PHE A 914 -21.41 19.40 -11.22
C PHE A 914 -21.80 18.38 -10.14
N THR A 915 -22.41 18.80 -9.03
CA THR A 915 -22.64 17.93 -7.88
C THR A 915 -23.85 17.00 -8.09
N LEU A 916 -23.55 15.71 -8.18
CA LEU A 916 -24.53 14.64 -8.12
C LEU A 916 -24.88 14.36 -6.64
N GLU A 917 -26.17 14.46 -6.30
CA GLU A 917 -26.69 14.08 -4.99
C GLU A 917 -27.23 12.65 -5.02
N GLU A 918 -26.44 11.68 -4.53
CA GLU A 918 -26.74 10.26 -4.64
C GLU A 918 -27.26 9.65 -3.34
N ASN A 919 -28.46 9.05 -3.42
CA ASN A 919 -29.15 8.33 -2.36
C ASN A 919 -28.98 6.82 -2.55
N GLU A 920 -28.15 6.17 -1.72
CA GLU A 920 -28.01 4.71 -1.73
C GLU A 920 -29.17 4.02 -1.00
N ARG A 921 -29.90 3.15 -1.71
CA ARG A 921 -31.06 2.41 -1.20
C ARG A 921 -30.88 0.91 -1.36
N MET A 922 -30.87 0.17 -0.26
CA MET A 922 -30.80 -1.29 -0.28
C MET A 922 -32.16 -1.87 0.13
N SER A 923 -32.66 -2.85 -0.62
CA SER A 923 -33.91 -3.57 -0.34
C SER A 923 -33.62 -5.05 -0.12
N CYS A 924 -33.73 -5.55 1.12
CA CYS A 924 -33.37 -6.94 1.39
C CYS A 924 -34.35 -7.91 0.74
N ARG A 925 -33.88 -8.69 -0.24
CA ARG A 925 -34.66 -9.71 -0.94
C ARG A 925 -35.23 -10.80 0.00
N LYS A 926 -34.61 -11.03 1.17
CA LYS A 926 -35.05 -11.99 2.21
C LYS A 926 -36.12 -11.44 3.17
N CYS A 927 -36.03 -10.18 3.64
CA CYS A 927 -36.95 -9.64 4.67
C CYS A 927 -37.76 -8.41 4.23
N ARG A 928 -37.64 -7.97 2.97
CA ARG A 928 -38.30 -6.81 2.36
C ARG A 928 -38.05 -5.44 3.02
N ARG A 929 -37.28 -5.37 4.12
CA ARG A 929 -36.81 -4.11 4.69
C ARG A 929 -36.00 -3.32 3.67
N LYS A 930 -36.33 -2.04 3.53
CA LYS A 930 -35.53 -1.04 2.82
C LYS A 930 -34.68 -0.30 3.85
N SER A 931 -33.39 -0.14 3.58
CA SER A 931 -32.55 0.85 4.26
C SER A 931 -32.15 1.91 3.25
N ASN A 932 -32.41 3.17 3.61
CA ASN A 932 -31.82 4.31 2.95
C ASN A 932 -30.53 4.64 3.71
N TYR A 933 -29.44 4.91 3.00
CA TYR A 933 -28.19 5.42 3.56
C TYR A 933 -28.14 6.95 3.37
N PRO A 934 -27.31 7.69 4.14
CA PRO A 934 -27.21 9.14 3.98
C PRO A 934 -26.73 9.54 2.58
N GLU A 935 -27.14 10.72 2.15
CA GLU A 935 -26.84 11.28 0.83
C GLU A 935 -25.34 11.51 0.65
N GLN A 936 -24.81 11.02 -0.48
CA GLN A 936 -23.43 11.26 -0.90
C GLN A 936 -23.43 12.31 -2.01
N LYS A 937 -22.90 13.49 -1.72
CA LYS A 937 -22.67 14.55 -2.72
C LYS A 937 -21.34 14.28 -3.42
N THR A 938 -21.35 14.12 -4.73
CA THR A 938 -20.15 13.76 -5.53
C THR A 938 -20.07 14.55 -6.82
N GLY A 939 -18.94 15.20 -7.09
CA GLY A 939 -18.74 15.99 -8.33
C GLY A 939 -18.21 15.22 -9.53
N THR A 940 -17.76 13.96 -9.35
CA THR A 940 -17.19 13.14 -10.43
C THR A 940 -17.49 11.64 -10.25
N CYS A 941 -17.80 10.97 -11.35
CA CYS A 941 -18.02 9.52 -11.40
C CYS A 941 -16.75 8.79 -11.90
N ARG A 942 -16.01 8.13 -11.01
CA ARG A 942 -14.74 7.44 -11.34
C ARG A 942 -14.97 5.97 -11.74
N TYR A 943 -14.38 5.53 -12.85
CA TYR A 943 -14.37 4.15 -13.32
C TYR A 943 -12.96 3.74 -13.78
N LYS A 944 -12.69 2.43 -13.89
CA LYS A 944 -11.39 1.88 -14.32
C LYS A 944 -11.44 1.41 -15.77
N ASP A 945 -10.42 1.78 -16.54
CA ASP A 945 -10.12 1.34 -17.91
C ASP A 945 -10.40 -0.16 -18.16
N SER A 946 -9.73 -0.98 -17.38
CA SER A 946 -9.64 -2.43 -17.45
C SER A 946 -10.96 -3.13 -17.12
N VAL A 947 -11.82 -2.48 -16.34
CA VAL A 947 -13.17 -2.98 -16.06
C VAL A 947 -14.13 -2.63 -17.20
N LEU A 948 -13.99 -1.45 -17.82
CA LEU A 948 -14.75 -1.10 -19.04
C LEU A 948 -14.43 -2.09 -20.18
N ILE A 949 -13.14 -2.32 -20.45
CA ILE A 949 -12.67 -3.31 -21.45
C ILE A 949 -13.19 -4.71 -21.10
N TYR A 950 -13.05 -5.16 -19.84
CA TYR A 950 -13.48 -6.49 -19.43
C TYR A 950 -14.98 -6.71 -19.65
N MET A 951 -15.82 -5.75 -19.26
CA MET A 951 -17.26 -5.83 -19.44
C MET A 951 -17.65 -5.84 -20.93
N GLN A 952 -17.01 -5.01 -21.76
CA GLN A 952 -17.23 -5.00 -23.21
C GLN A 952 -16.84 -6.35 -23.85
N CYS A 953 -15.68 -6.90 -23.49
CA CYS A 953 -15.24 -8.23 -23.96
C CYS A 953 -16.13 -9.38 -23.47
N ALA A 954 -16.70 -9.27 -22.26
CA ALA A 954 -17.55 -10.31 -21.67
C ALA A 954 -19.01 -10.29 -22.18
N PHE A 955 -19.54 -9.11 -22.54
CA PHE A 955 -20.96 -8.93 -22.92
C PHE A 955 -21.19 -8.48 -24.37
N GLY A 956 -20.13 -8.16 -25.14
CA GLY A 956 -20.20 -7.85 -26.56
C GLY A 956 -20.81 -6.46 -26.84
N ASN A 957 -21.85 -6.40 -27.68
CA ASN A 957 -22.51 -5.16 -28.11
C ASN A 957 -23.45 -4.56 -27.02
N ILE A 958 -22.94 -4.40 -25.81
CA ILE A 958 -23.59 -3.70 -24.70
C ILE A 958 -23.30 -2.18 -24.81
N LYS A 959 -24.27 -1.32 -24.49
CA LYS A 959 -24.07 0.14 -24.51
C LYS A 959 -23.17 0.59 -23.35
N PHE A 960 -22.44 1.69 -23.54
CA PHE A 960 -21.54 2.26 -22.52
C PHE A 960 -22.27 2.45 -21.18
N VAL A 961 -23.45 3.06 -21.23
CA VAL A 961 -24.27 3.34 -20.04
C VAL A 961 -24.73 2.07 -19.30
N ASP A 962 -24.89 0.94 -19.99
CA ASP A 962 -25.21 -0.33 -19.35
C ASP A 962 -23.96 -0.98 -18.73
N ILE A 963 -22.77 -0.82 -19.32
CA ILE A 963 -21.49 -1.20 -18.69
C ILE A 963 -21.32 -0.45 -17.36
N LEU A 964 -21.48 0.88 -17.36
CA LEU A 964 -21.39 1.70 -16.15
C LEU A 964 -22.41 1.27 -15.08
N LYS A 965 -23.62 0.85 -15.49
CA LYS A 965 -24.64 0.28 -14.59
C LYS A 965 -24.19 -1.06 -13.99
N VAL A 966 -23.69 -1.99 -14.80
CA VAL A 966 -23.25 -3.32 -14.33
C VAL A 966 -22.10 -3.19 -13.32
N ILE A 967 -21.12 -2.32 -13.58
CA ILE A 967 -20.02 -2.01 -12.66
C ILE A 967 -20.55 -1.50 -11.31
N ARG A 968 -21.50 -0.55 -11.33
CA ARG A 968 -22.16 -0.06 -10.10
C ARG A 968 -22.95 -1.15 -9.37
N MET A 969 -23.51 -2.12 -10.08
CA MET A 969 -24.24 -3.27 -9.49
C MET A 969 -23.32 -4.35 -8.90
N GLU A 970 -22.00 -4.27 -9.07
CA GLU A 970 -21.08 -5.16 -8.34
C GLU A 970 -21.05 -4.82 -6.84
N TYR A 971 -21.28 -3.55 -6.50
CA TYR A 971 -21.35 -3.05 -5.13
C TYR A 971 -22.61 -3.55 -4.41
N LYS A 972 -22.40 -4.36 -3.36
CA LYS A 972 -23.48 -5.07 -2.66
C LYS A 972 -23.34 -4.92 -1.16
N MET A 973 -24.32 -4.30 -0.51
CA MET A 973 -24.35 -4.13 0.94
C MET A 973 -24.99 -5.31 1.67
N LEU A 974 -24.54 -5.55 2.90
CA LEU A 974 -25.23 -6.39 3.86
C LEU A 974 -26.42 -5.62 4.44
N CYS A 975 -27.61 -6.23 4.45
CA CYS A 975 -28.74 -5.68 5.20
C CYS A 975 -28.43 -5.78 6.71
N ASP A 976 -28.13 -4.62 7.31
CA ASP A 976 -27.55 -4.49 8.64
C ASP A 976 -28.37 -5.19 9.73
N ILE A 977 -27.67 -5.96 10.57
CA ILE A 977 -28.27 -6.73 11.66
C ILE A 977 -28.56 -5.84 12.88
N LYS A 978 -27.79 -4.76 13.11
CA LYS A 978 -27.94 -3.88 14.28
C LYS A 978 -29.29 -3.15 14.27
N THR A 979 -29.73 -2.67 13.11
CA THR A 979 -31.06 -2.09 12.88
C THR A 979 -32.17 -3.14 12.75
N GLY A 980 -31.87 -4.44 12.88
CA GLY A 980 -32.84 -5.55 12.81
C GLY A 980 -33.06 -6.15 11.41
N GLY A 981 -32.09 -6.00 10.51
CA GLY A 981 -32.10 -6.54 9.15
C GLY A 981 -31.65 -8.00 9.01
N CYS A 982 -31.60 -8.47 7.76
CA CYS A 982 -31.56 -9.89 7.42
C CYS A 982 -30.16 -10.53 7.35
N GLY A 983 -29.07 -9.74 7.47
CA GLY A 983 -27.68 -10.22 7.36
C GLY A 983 -27.26 -10.77 5.99
N LYS A 984 -28.15 -10.70 4.99
CA LYS A 984 -27.92 -11.14 3.61
C LYS A 984 -27.40 -9.97 2.77
N THR A 985 -26.50 -10.29 1.86
CA THR A 985 -25.97 -9.41 0.82
C THR A 985 -27.04 -9.11 -0.23
N ASN A 986 -27.23 -7.85 -0.59
CA ASN A 986 -28.16 -7.42 -1.64
C ASN A 986 -27.51 -6.31 -2.49
N PHE A 987 -28.00 -6.14 -3.71
CA PHE A 987 -27.63 -5.01 -4.56
C PHE A 987 -28.07 -3.68 -3.93
N VAL A 988 -27.25 -2.66 -4.10
CA VAL A 988 -27.62 -1.27 -3.80
C VAL A 988 -28.26 -0.67 -5.05
N HIS A 989 -29.41 -0.04 -4.88
CA HIS A 989 -30.07 0.77 -5.89
C HIS A 989 -29.70 2.22 -5.62
N ARG A 990 -29.23 2.93 -6.65
CA ARG A 990 -28.75 4.32 -6.53
C ARG A 990 -29.81 5.25 -7.10
N ILE A 991 -30.40 6.06 -6.25
CA ILE A 991 -31.39 7.10 -6.59
C ILE A 991 -30.66 8.44 -6.60
N ILE A 992 -31.07 9.40 -7.43
CA ILE A 992 -30.59 10.78 -7.28
C ILE A 992 -31.76 11.76 -7.06
N SER A 993 -31.55 12.76 -6.20
CA SER A 993 -32.51 13.83 -5.90
C SER A 993 -32.49 14.93 -6.96
N ARG A 994 -31.31 15.20 -7.52
CA ARG A 994 -31.04 16.29 -8.48
C ARG A 994 -30.07 15.81 -9.55
N CYS A 995 -30.40 16.08 -10.81
CA CYS A 995 -29.48 15.93 -11.94
C CYS A 995 -28.52 17.12 -11.96
N PRO A 996 -27.18 16.93 -11.97
CA PRO A 996 -26.24 18.01 -12.24
C PRO A 996 -26.32 18.37 -13.73
N PRO A 997 -26.45 19.65 -14.11
CA PRO A 997 -26.43 20.08 -15.51
C PRO A 997 -25.21 19.57 -16.31
N ILE A 998 -24.08 19.37 -15.63
CA ILE A 998 -22.85 18.78 -16.17
C ILE A 998 -22.56 17.46 -15.44
N PHE A 999 -22.55 16.35 -16.16
CA PHE A 999 -22.24 15.02 -15.61
C PHE A 999 -20.81 14.61 -15.99
N THR A 1000 -19.91 14.60 -15.01
CA THR A 1000 -18.48 14.32 -15.22
C THR A 1000 -18.14 12.85 -14.95
N ILE A 1001 -17.57 12.18 -15.96
CA ILE A 1001 -16.99 10.84 -15.85
C ILE A 1001 -15.46 10.97 -15.86
N VAL A 1002 -14.79 10.22 -14.98
CA VAL A 1002 -13.32 10.12 -14.92
C VAL A 1002 -12.92 8.67 -15.15
N VAL A 1003 -12.00 8.43 -16.07
CA VAL A 1003 -11.48 7.11 -16.43
C VAL A 1003 -10.05 6.96 -15.90
N GLN A 1004 -9.88 6.06 -14.94
CA GLN A 1004 -8.60 5.75 -14.33
C GLN A 1004 -7.89 4.68 -15.16
N TRP A 1005 -6.72 5.03 -15.70
CA TRP A 1005 -5.86 4.13 -16.47
C TRP A 1005 -4.83 3.45 -15.56
N GLU A 1006 -4.82 2.11 -15.51
CA GLU A 1006 -4.02 1.36 -14.53
C GLU A 1006 -2.71 0.73 -15.09
N LYS A 1007 -2.30 1.09 -16.31
CA LYS A 1007 -1.25 0.38 -17.09
C LYS A 1007 -0.55 1.28 -18.13
N SER A 1008 0.37 0.69 -18.89
CA SER A 1008 0.94 1.21 -20.14
C SER A 1008 0.30 0.49 -21.33
N ASP A 1009 -0.93 0.87 -21.67
CA ASP A 1009 -1.80 0.13 -22.58
C ASP A 1009 -1.48 0.38 -24.06
N THR A 1010 -1.76 -0.61 -24.90
CA THR A 1010 -1.49 -0.57 -26.35
C THR A 1010 -2.48 0.34 -27.09
N GLU A 1011 -2.10 0.80 -28.29
CA GLU A 1011 -2.98 1.47 -29.26
C GLU A 1011 -4.32 0.74 -29.43
N LYS A 1012 -4.29 -0.59 -29.47
CA LYS A 1012 -5.50 -1.43 -29.58
C LYS A 1012 -6.37 -1.36 -28.33
N GLU A 1013 -5.79 -1.40 -27.14
CA GLU A 1013 -6.53 -1.28 -25.88
C GLU A 1013 -7.12 0.14 -25.72
N ILE A 1014 -6.38 1.20 -26.08
CA ILE A 1014 -6.86 2.59 -26.09
C ILE A 1014 -8.01 2.76 -27.08
N SER A 1015 -7.87 2.23 -28.30
CA SER A 1015 -8.89 2.29 -29.35
C SER A 1015 -10.18 1.54 -28.94
N GLU A 1016 -10.07 0.30 -28.44
CA GLU A 1016 -11.23 -0.47 -27.97
C GLU A 1016 -11.90 0.18 -26.73
N THR A 1017 -11.13 0.74 -25.80
CA THR A 1017 -11.68 1.49 -24.64
C THR A 1017 -12.43 2.74 -25.09
N THR A 1018 -11.89 3.51 -26.04
CA THR A 1018 -12.56 4.71 -26.56
C THR A 1018 -13.81 4.33 -27.38
N LYS A 1019 -13.75 3.22 -28.11
CA LYS A 1019 -14.88 2.60 -28.83
C LYS A 1019 -15.95 2.02 -27.90
N ALA A 1020 -15.63 1.75 -26.64
CA ALA A 1020 -16.60 1.38 -25.60
C ALA A 1020 -17.42 2.57 -25.08
N MET A 1021 -17.02 3.82 -25.39
CA MET A 1021 -17.68 5.04 -24.93
C MET A 1021 -18.72 5.52 -25.96
N ASP A 1022 -19.94 5.77 -25.48
CA ASP A 1022 -21.01 6.43 -26.24
C ASP A 1022 -20.97 7.94 -26.00
N TRP A 1023 -21.00 8.75 -27.05
CA TRP A 1023 -21.04 10.22 -26.95
C TRP A 1023 -22.43 10.77 -26.51
N GLU A 1024 -23.47 9.94 -26.55
CA GLU A 1024 -24.77 10.17 -25.91
C GLU A 1024 -25.04 9.09 -24.86
N ILE A 1025 -25.35 9.48 -23.62
CA ILE A 1025 -25.70 8.55 -22.53
C ILE A 1025 -27.05 8.90 -21.91
N ASP A 1026 -27.85 7.89 -21.58
CA ASP A 1026 -29.14 8.03 -20.90
C ASP A 1026 -28.98 7.72 -19.40
N ILE A 1027 -28.80 8.75 -18.57
CA ILE A 1027 -28.52 8.56 -17.15
C ILE A 1027 -29.70 8.00 -16.36
N SER A 1028 -30.92 7.99 -16.92
CA SER A 1028 -32.08 7.29 -16.34
C SER A 1028 -31.90 5.77 -16.32
N ARG A 1029 -30.93 5.25 -17.09
CA ARG A 1029 -30.49 3.85 -17.01
C ARG A 1029 -29.52 3.62 -15.85
N LEU A 1030 -28.76 4.63 -15.43
CA LEU A 1030 -27.81 4.53 -14.30
C LEU A 1030 -28.52 4.65 -12.95
N TYR A 1031 -29.44 5.62 -12.83
CA TYR A 1031 -30.05 6.02 -11.57
C TYR A 1031 -31.55 5.82 -11.55
N GLU A 1032 -32.08 5.38 -10.40
CA GLU A 1032 -33.52 5.31 -10.16
C GLU A 1032 -34.08 6.69 -9.75
N GLY A 1033 -35.35 6.94 -10.05
CA GLY A 1033 -36.04 8.20 -9.71
C GLY A 1033 -36.03 9.27 -10.81
N LEU A 1034 -35.31 9.04 -11.91
CA LEU A 1034 -35.29 9.94 -13.09
C LEU A 1034 -36.41 9.62 -14.09
N GLU A 1035 -36.74 10.61 -14.93
CA GLU A 1035 -37.61 10.41 -16.08
C GLU A 1035 -36.91 9.56 -17.16
N PRO A 1036 -37.60 8.61 -17.82
CA PRO A 1036 -36.99 7.79 -18.87
C PRO A 1036 -36.46 8.63 -20.03
N ASN A 1037 -35.28 8.27 -20.56
CA ASN A 1037 -34.55 8.99 -21.60
C ASN A 1037 -33.99 10.35 -21.13
N THR A 1038 -33.53 10.44 -19.88
CA THR A 1038 -32.74 11.60 -19.40
C THR A 1038 -31.36 11.58 -20.06
N ASN A 1039 -31.28 12.14 -21.27
CA ASN A 1039 -30.11 12.08 -22.14
C ASN A 1039 -29.07 13.17 -21.84
N TYR A 1040 -27.80 12.81 -22.00
CA TYR A 1040 -26.61 13.64 -21.79
C TYR A 1040 -25.64 13.48 -22.95
N ARG A 1041 -25.00 14.57 -23.39
CA ARG A 1041 -24.12 14.62 -24.57
C ARG A 1041 -22.70 15.00 -24.18
N LEU A 1042 -21.71 14.26 -24.64
CA LEU A 1042 -20.30 14.59 -24.42
C LEU A 1042 -19.95 15.89 -25.16
N VAL A 1043 -19.53 16.93 -24.43
CA VAL A 1043 -19.16 18.23 -24.99
C VAL A 1043 -17.65 18.40 -25.07
N SER A 1044 -16.93 17.96 -24.05
CA SER A 1044 -15.46 18.02 -24.01
C SER A 1044 -14.87 16.85 -23.24
N MET A 1045 -13.60 16.55 -23.53
CA MET A 1045 -12.79 15.62 -22.77
C MET A 1045 -11.34 16.12 -22.66
N SER A 1046 -10.69 15.86 -21.53
CA SER A 1046 -9.24 15.98 -21.40
C SER A 1046 -8.60 14.60 -21.59
N GLN A 1047 -7.43 14.61 -22.22
CA GLN A 1047 -6.71 13.41 -22.61
C GLN A 1047 -5.21 13.56 -22.37
N ASN A 1048 -4.53 12.43 -22.20
CA ASN A 1048 -3.13 12.37 -21.78
C ASN A 1048 -2.31 11.51 -22.76
N MET A 1049 -1.19 12.04 -23.25
CA MET A 1049 -0.28 11.35 -24.17
C MET A 1049 1.00 10.95 -23.44
N ARG A 1050 1.15 9.63 -23.19
CA ARG A 1050 2.38 9.05 -22.61
C ARG A 1050 3.00 8.01 -23.55
N ASP A 1051 4.32 8.09 -23.68
CA ASP A 1051 5.21 7.19 -24.42
C ASP A 1051 5.05 7.13 -25.96
N VAL A 1052 5.65 8.13 -26.62
CA VAL A 1052 6.43 7.90 -27.85
C VAL A 1052 7.87 8.30 -27.60
N MET A 1053 8.76 7.30 -27.49
CA MET A 1053 10.19 7.50 -27.29
C MET A 1053 10.84 8.02 -28.58
N GLN A 1054 10.85 9.35 -28.77
CA GLN A 1054 11.58 10.02 -29.84
C GLN A 1054 12.85 10.67 -29.29
N VAL A 1055 13.98 10.42 -29.95
CA VAL A 1055 15.30 10.79 -29.43
C VAL A 1055 15.57 12.28 -29.65
N GLY A 1056 15.64 13.07 -28.57
CA GLY A 1056 16.34 14.37 -28.58
C GLY A 1056 15.58 15.62 -28.13
N CYS A 1057 14.44 15.52 -27.42
CA CYS A 1057 13.79 16.65 -26.76
C CYS A 1057 13.31 16.25 -25.35
N ASP A 1058 13.12 17.24 -24.47
CA ASP A 1058 12.82 17.04 -23.05
C ASP A 1058 11.43 16.45 -22.77
N GLU A 1059 11.31 15.73 -21.65
CA GLU A 1059 10.12 14.97 -21.27
C GLU A 1059 8.95 15.88 -20.83
N ALA A 1060 7.91 16.00 -21.66
CA ALA A 1060 6.65 16.64 -21.31
C ALA A 1060 5.46 15.69 -21.55
N ASP A 1061 4.61 15.47 -20.53
CA ASP A 1061 3.31 14.80 -20.69
C ASP A 1061 2.40 15.72 -21.54
N GLU A 1062 2.34 15.52 -22.87
CA GLU A 1062 1.41 16.26 -23.73
C GLU A 1062 -0.04 15.93 -23.34
N HIS A 1063 -0.74 16.91 -22.78
CA HIS A 1063 -2.18 16.82 -22.56
C HIS A 1063 -2.91 17.44 -23.77
N ILE A 1064 -4.07 16.89 -24.13
CA ILE A 1064 -4.87 17.30 -25.29
C ILE A 1064 -6.33 17.44 -24.85
N CYS A 1065 -7.00 18.53 -25.23
CA CYS A 1065 -8.45 18.64 -25.09
C CYS A 1065 -9.11 18.31 -26.43
N ILE A 1066 -10.12 17.44 -26.42
CA ILE A 1066 -11.03 17.25 -27.55
C ILE A 1066 -12.40 17.82 -27.17
N ALA A 1067 -12.92 18.74 -28.00
CA ALA A 1067 -14.19 19.43 -27.79
C ALA A 1067 -15.12 19.29 -29.01
N HIS A 1068 -16.43 19.36 -28.77
CA HIS A 1068 -17.46 19.29 -29.80
C HIS A 1068 -18.02 20.68 -30.13
N GLU A 1069 -17.41 21.35 -31.11
CA GLU A 1069 -17.84 22.64 -31.62
C GLU A 1069 -18.59 22.50 -32.95
N LYS A 1070 -19.69 23.23 -33.15
CA LYS A 1070 -20.30 23.44 -34.49
C LYS A 1070 -20.49 22.14 -35.30
N ASN A 1071 -21.03 21.11 -34.64
CA ASN A 1071 -21.28 19.76 -35.17
C ASN A 1071 -20.02 19.01 -35.66
N ARG A 1072 -18.85 19.26 -35.09
CA ARG A 1072 -17.62 18.49 -35.32
C ARG A 1072 -16.74 18.43 -34.07
N TRP A 1073 -15.93 17.38 -33.98
CA TRP A 1073 -14.89 17.26 -32.97
C TRP A 1073 -13.63 17.99 -33.41
N VAL A 1074 -13.04 18.78 -32.50
CA VAL A 1074 -11.78 19.51 -32.66
C VAL A 1074 -10.81 19.17 -31.52
N SER A 1075 -9.51 19.18 -31.82
CA SER A 1075 -8.42 18.96 -30.87
C SER A 1075 -7.70 20.29 -30.59
N LEU A 1076 -7.45 20.56 -29.31
CA LEU A 1076 -6.78 21.75 -28.78
C LEU A 1076 -5.48 21.33 -28.09
N ARG A 1077 -4.38 22.03 -28.39
CA ARG A 1077 -3.01 21.75 -27.94
C ARG A 1077 -2.42 22.95 -27.17
N HIS A 1078 -1.13 22.86 -26.82
CA HIS A 1078 -0.37 23.88 -26.08
C HIS A 1078 0.33 24.91 -26.97
N SER A 1079 0.82 24.51 -28.15
CA SER A 1079 1.62 25.33 -29.07
C SER A 1079 1.02 26.72 -29.35
N GLU A 1080 1.88 27.71 -29.59
CA GLU A 1080 1.69 29.18 -29.71
C GLU A 1080 0.75 29.65 -30.86
N SER A 1081 -0.39 29.00 -30.99
CA SER A 1081 -1.54 29.47 -31.76
C SER A 1081 -2.79 28.68 -31.34
N LEU A 1082 -3.94 29.33 -31.42
CA LEU A 1082 -5.28 28.69 -31.42
C LEU A 1082 -5.53 27.80 -32.68
N ALA A 1083 -4.54 27.03 -33.13
CA ALA A 1083 -4.59 26.08 -34.24
C ALA A 1083 -5.44 24.85 -33.90
N ARG A 1084 -6.75 24.95 -34.18
CA ARG A 1084 -7.73 23.89 -33.96
C ARG A 1084 -7.58 22.77 -35.01
N GLU A 1085 -7.11 21.61 -34.59
CA GLU A 1085 -7.07 20.44 -35.47
C GLU A 1085 -8.47 19.82 -35.59
N VAL A 1086 -9.00 19.69 -36.81
CA VAL A 1086 -10.34 19.14 -37.04
C VAL A 1086 -10.29 17.61 -37.05
N VAL A 1087 -10.75 16.99 -35.96
CA VAL A 1087 -10.80 15.52 -35.80
C VAL A 1087 -11.97 14.93 -36.60
N GLY A 1088 -13.13 15.59 -36.61
CA GLY A 1088 -14.28 15.20 -37.44
C GLY A 1088 -15.44 14.59 -36.65
N ASN A 1089 -15.74 13.29 -36.82
CA ASN A 1089 -16.86 12.60 -36.18
C ASN A 1089 -16.40 11.62 -35.09
N TRP A 1090 -17.32 10.98 -34.35
CA TRP A 1090 -16.98 10.09 -33.24
C TRP A 1090 -16.06 8.91 -33.64
N LYS A 1091 -16.23 8.34 -34.85
CA LYS A 1091 -15.33 7.28 -35.34
C LYS A 1091 -13.92 7.82 -35.61
N SER A 1092 -13.79 9.08 -36.04
CA SER A 1092 -12.50 9.76 -36.13
C SER A 1092 -11.87 9.99 -34.76
N VAL A 1093 -12.65 10.33 -33.72
CA VAL A 1093 -12.14 10.50 -32.34
C VAL A 1093 -11.60 9.18 -31.80
N VAL A 1094 -12.36 8.08 -31.91
CA VAL A 1094 -11.90 6.73 -31.53
C VAL A 1094 -10.57 6.37 -32.21
N ARG A 1095 -10.48 6.64 -33.52
CA ARG A 1095 -9.26 6.38 -34.30
C ARG A 1095 -8.09 7.27 -33.88
N PHE A 1096 -8.32 8.57 -33.67
CA PHE A 1096 -7.32 9.55 -33.23
C PHE A 1096 -6.71 9.17 -31.86
N CYS A 1097 -7.54 8.73 -30.91
CA CYS A 1097 -7.08 8.24 -29.60
C CYS A 1097 -6.15 7.02 -29.75
N GLY A 1098 -6.52 6.07 -30.62
CA GLY A 1098 -5.67 4.91 -30.94
C GLY A 1098 -4.36 5.31 -31.62
N GLU A 1099 -4.44 5.92 -32.81
CA GLU A 1099 -3.29 6.26 -33.67
C GLU A 1099 -2.24 7.14 -32.96
N ARG A 1100 -2.68 8.04 -32.07
CA ARG A 1100 -1.77 8.91 -31.29
C ARG A 1100 -1.48 8.40 -29.88
N LYS A 1101 -2.04 7.26 -29.48
CA LYS A 1101 -1.96 6.68 -28.11
C LYS A 1101 -2.43 7.63 -27.00
N VAL A 1102 -3.39 8.48 -27.33
CA VAL A 1102 -3.93 9.53 -26.46
C VAL A 1102 -5.09 8.95 -25.65
N ARG A 1103 -5.02 9.07 -24.32
CA ARG A 1103 -5.93 8.38 -23.39
C ARG A 1103 -6.99 9.35 -22.85
N PRO A 1104 -8.30 9.14 -23.08
CA PRO A 1104 -9.34 9.93 -22.42
C PRO A 1104 -9.32 9.74 -20.90
N GLU A 1105 -9.03 10.80 -20.13
CA GLU A 1105 -8.97 10.75 -18.65
C GLU A 1105 -10.22 11.36 -18.01
N ILE A 1106 -10.77 12.45 -18.57
CA ILE A 1106 -11.99 13.12 -18.06
C ILE A 1106 -12.94 13.38 -19.22
N LEU A 1107 -14.23 13.12 -19.01
CA LEU A 1107 -15.31 13.28 -19.98
C LEU A 1107 -16.43 14.13 -19.36
N PHE A 1108 -16.72 15.29 -19.96
CA PHE A 1108 -17.76 16.22 -19.50
C PHE A 1108 -19.00 16.11 -20.39
N TYR A 1109 -20.09 15.59 -19.83
CA TYR A 1109 -21.38 15.50 -20.52
C TYR A 1109 -22.32 16.62 -20.08
N GLU A 1110 -22.97 17.29 -21.03
CA GLU A 1110 -23.98 18.32 -20.82
C GLU A 1110 -25.39 17.72 -20.96
N ALA A 1111 -26.32 18.12 -20.09
CA ALA A 1111 -27.70 17.64 -20.16
C ALA A 1111 -28.35 18.04 -21.50
N ALA A 1112 -28.87 17.07 -22.26
CA ALA A 1112 -29.51 17.33 -23.53
C ALA A 1112 -30.88 17.97 -23.30
N ARG A 1113 -30.92 19.32 -23.33
CA ARG A 1113 -32.17 20.11 -23.22
C ARG A 1113 -33.22 19.52 -24.18
N SER A 1114 -34.35 19.09 -23.62
CA SER A 1114 -35.49 18.65 -24.42
C SER A 1114 -35.96 19.80 -25.30
N MET A 1115 -35.97 19.60 -26.62
CA MET A 1115 -36.72 20.47 -27.52
C MET A 1115 -38.19 20.10 -27.42
N THR A 1116 -38.89 20.77 -26.52
CA THR A 1116 -40.36 20.92 -26.51
C THR A 1116 -40.78 22.07 -27.42
#